data_AF-A0AA90VDY0-F1
#
_entry.id   AF-A0AA90VDY0-F1
#
_cell.length_a   1.000
_cell.length_b   1.000
_cell.length_c   1.000
_cell.angle_alpha   90.00
_cell.angle_beta   90.00
_cell.angle_gamma   90.00
#
_symmetry.space_group_name_H-M   'P 1'
#
loop_
_entity.id
_entity.type
_entity.pdbx_description
1 polymer ?
#
loop_
_entity_poly.entity_id
_entity_poly.type
_entity_poly.pdbx_seq_one_letter_code
_entity_poly.pdbx_strand_id
1 'polypeptide(L)'
;MKVINSKLAAIGLAAFVFASCSDSSSDPTDGTNPKVDVAETITANLSSSSAAELAARVSNYKNTTANARKFFFSRATQTRAFASADKVAIPDVPEGARQLTGEAEDLTAGKTYLITSKKTLDMSGYKVAGTTIFVKGSSKLIFDSSIAGCTIYVDGGATLEYKGKGALEIPADATIINDGGSIVVDKDITVAGKLYAKYTNNGGGIGSVNPYDKNNKKAIITPKHNITFKQGSEAYIGGSLHAVELNIEEGATVNVTKHIMNATTVNVNGALQFGGFLRTATLNVKGEMIASKNSAIKASKVFNAEAFSSITADYINVTNDKGDATLNLKGNSKININNQSDICTDNIVTDNASAGQITLNDDNAIAVIKAKKFTNNGDDNQIKALATSGNNATFLLQFTESYTGTTKENTFEDLDIAASYLDYDKATDGKGVKEKADGADYKAYGYEWAGDPAKIIAAPKLDLVAEDKTPNNGMSATCIQPGTNGKFYVAYHTNGKASNGAIEAISLTNNTLAINQNVQSANATNDYNHILVDGNTLWVAGSQSGNKSHADDVTGVGPFMGQISLNSDGTFADKIQISAIDKKTKGMDANCVANFKSNHIVATTKGFTIFNAKMNKWNEGSTEGKYLVTANDKLYALTVDGTLTAYNDNEMQDVAATYNVGAISPKGNKAVIAVDEAKGEIYVCKGENGISKIAADGTVSQFFDCPTMKAPVHADKQGDVKGCANGVYVTANNVFVACGSYGLVVLDKNGKEVCHRKAYNGKSANFVTVDDNNNIFVAYGQSRVQVFKLTDTKK
;
A
#
# COMPACT_ATOMS: atom_id res chain seq x y z
N MET A 1 -68.47 -2.57 -6.25
CA MET A 1 -67.91 -2.74 -7.61
C MET A 1 -66.78 -1.74 -7.81
N LYS A 2 -65.53 -2.19 -7.66
CA LYS A 2 -64.32 -1.65 -8.27
C LYS A 2 -63.20 -2.63 -7.90
N VAL A 3 -62.92 -3.50 -8.86
CA VAL A 3 -61.87 -4.52 -8.83
C VAL A 3 -60.56 -3.81 -9.14
N ILE A 4 -59.55 -3.97 -8.29
CA ILE A 4 -58.16 -3.71 -8.65
C ILE A 4 -57.36 -4.95 -8.24
N ASN A 5 -56.85 -5.63 -9.27
CA ASN A 5 -55.90 -6.73 -9.22
C ASN A 5 -54.64 -6.35 -8.45
N SER A 6 -54.28 -7.11 -7.41
CA SER A 6 -52.90 -7.21 -6.95
C SER A 6 -52.36 -8.61 -7.24
N LYS A 7 -51.22 -8.63 -7.94
CA LYS A 7 -50.47 -9.83 -8.27
C LYS A 7 -50.03 -10.54 -6.98
N LEU A 8 -50.22 -11.84 -7.00
CA LEU A 8 -49.71 -12.85 -6.08
C LEU A 8 -48.21 -12.64 -5.81
N ALA A 9 -47.87 -12.21 -4.60
CA ALA A 9 -46.53 -12.38 -4.03
C ALA A 9 -46.64 -13.48 -2.98
N ALA A 10 -46.06 -14.63 -3.27
CA ALA A 10 -45.97 -15.75 -2.35
C ALA A 10 -45.14 -15.32 -1.13
N ILE A 11 -45.82 -15.03 -0.02
CA ILE A 11 -45.19 -14.89 1.29
C ILE A 11 -45.01 -16.32 1.81
N GLY A 12 -43.77 -16.82 1.74
CA GLY A 12 -43.38 -18.06 2.40
C GLY A 12 -43.47 -17.88 3.91
N LEU A 13 -44.57 -18.32 4.49
CA LEU A 13 -44.77 -18.42 5.94
C LEU A 13 -43.89 -19.56 6.46
N ALA A 14 -42.76 -19.23 7.09
CA ALA A 14 -41.98 -20.20 7.85
C ALA A 14 -42.80 -20.64 9.07
N ALA A 15 -43.06 -21.95 9.16
CA ALA A 15 -43.79 -22.56 10.26
C ALA A 15 -43.00 -22.39 11.57
N PHE A 16 -43.53 -21.60 12.50
CA PHE A 16 -43.11 -21.60 13.90
C PHE A 16 -43.61 -22.90 14.54
N VAL A 17 -42.71 -23.85 14.77
CA VAL A 17 -43.01 -25.03 15.59
C VAL A 17 -42.83 -24.61 17.04
N PHE A 18 -43.93 -24.23 17.69
CA PHE A 18 -43.97 -24.16 19.15
C PHE A 18 -44.11 -25.58 19.69
N ALA A 19 -43.01 -26.15 20.17
CA ALA A 19 -43.08 -27.31 21.04
C ALA A 19 -43.49 -26.82 22.44
N SER A 20 -44.79 -26.85 22.73
CA SER A 20 -45.30 -26.74 24.09
C SER A 20 -45.07 -28.07 24.81
N CYS A 21 -44.14 -28.10 25.76
CA CYS A 21 -44.15 -29.10 26.83
C CYS A 21 -44.42 -28.38 28.15
N SER A 22 -45.60 -28.73 28.68
CA SER A 22 -46.18 -28.49 29.99
C SER A 22 -45.21 -28.28 31.17
N ASP A 23 -45.62 -27.36 32.05
CA ASP A 23 -45.16 -27.02 33.40
C ASP A 23 -44.68 -28.18 34.29
N SER A 24 -43.61 -27.90 35.06
CA SER A 24 -43.63 -28.04 36.53
C SER A 24 -42.34 -27.49 37.16
N SER A 25 -42.41 -26.38 37.91
CA SER A 25 -41.52 -26.17 39.05
C SER A 25 -42.19 -25.28 40.09
N SER A 26 -42.53 -25.89 41.23
CA SER A 26 -42.67 -25.21 42.51
C SER A 26 -41.41 -24.37 42.77
N ASP A 27 -41.57 -23.07 43.01
CA ASP A 27 -40.49 -22.19 43.50
C ASP A 27 -39.89 -22.81 44.79
N PRO A 28 -38.58 -23.09 44.84
CA PRO A 28 -37.92 -23.31 46.12
C PRO A 28 -37.82 -21.96 46.83
N THR A 29 -38.48 -21.85 47.99
CA THR A 29 -38.49 -20.66 48.85
C THR A 29 -37.22 -20.50 49.69
N ASP A 30 -36.05 -20.84 49.17
CA ASP A 30 -34.77 -20.52 49.81
C ASP A 30 -33.92 -19.64 48.89
N GLY A 31 -33.45 -18.51 49.42
CA GLY A 31 -32.71 -17.49 48.69
C GLY A 31 -31.21 -17.75 48.59
N THR A 32 -30.76 -19.01 48.66
CA THR A 32 -29.33 -19.36 48.66
C THR A 32 -28.86 -20.16 47.44
N ASN A 33 -29.77 -20.67 46.61
CA ASN A 33 -29.42 -21.34 45.35
C ASN A 33 -29.76 -20.47 44.12
N PRO A 34 -28.92 -20.47 43.06
CA PRO A 34 -29.23 -19.78 41.82
C PRO A 34 -30.54 -20.29 41.23
N LYS A 35 -31.41 -19.38 40.79
CA LYS A 35 -32.63 -19.76 40.07
C LYS A 35 -32.24 -20.37 38.71
N VAL A 36 -32.59 -21.64 38.50
CA VAL A 36 -32.28 -22.39 37.28
C VAL A 36 -33.50 -22.36 36.35
N ASP A 37 -33.32 -21.77 35.16
CA ASP A 37 -34.37 -21.66 34.14
C ASP A 37 -33.95 -22.42 32.85
N VAL A 38 -34.90 -22.93 32.06
CA VAL A 38 -34.59 -23.45 30.71
C VAL A 38 -34.46 -22.25 29.75
N ALA A 39 -33.40 -22.21 28.94
CA ALA A 39 -33.21 -21.12 28.00
C ALA A 39 -34.22 -21.16 26.84
N GLU A 40 -34.96 -20.06 26.65
CA GLU A 40 -35.80 -19.88 25.47
C GLU A 40 -34.92 -19.84 24.22
N THR A 41 -35.14 -20.79 23.31
CA THR A 41 -34.32 -20.97 22.11
C THR A 41 -35.14 -20.74 20.86
N ILE A 42 -34.59 -19.96 19.93
CA ILE A 42 -35.15 -19.78 18.59
C ILE A 42 -34.13 -20.21 17.53
N THR A 43 -34.61 -20.55 16.34
CA THR A 43 -33.75 -20.82 15.18
C THR A 43 -34.02 -19.78 14.11
N ALA A 44 -32.96 -19.17 13.60
CA ALA A 44 -33.04 -18.20 12.51
C ALA A 44 -32.19 -18.66 11.33
N ASN A 45 -32.67 -18.42 10.11
CA ASN A 45 -31.91 -18.70 8.90
C ASN A 45 -30.76 -17.68 8.75
N LEU A 46 -29.67 -18.11 8.12
CA LEU A 46 -28.53 -17.31 7.74
C LEU A 46 -28.56 -17.07 6.23
N SER A 47 -28.50 -15.81 5.82
CA SER A 47 -28.38 -15.42 4.41
C SER A 47 -26.96 -15.03 4.07
N SER A 48 -26.45 -15.50 2.92
CA SER A 48 -25.09 -15.20 2.46
C SER A 48 -25.02 -14.13 1.37
N SER A 49 -23.97 -13.32 1.38
CA SER A 49 -23.62 -12.45 0.25
C SER A 49 -23.15 -13.26 -0.98
N SER A 50 -23.16 -12.65 -2.16
CA SER A 50 -22.68 -13.31 -3.37
C SER A 50 -21.14 -13.39 -3.41
N ALA A 51 -20.59 -14.45 -4.01
CA ALA A 51 -19.14 -14.63 -4.12
C ALA A 51 -18.44 -13.47 -4.87
N ALA A 52 -19.12 -12.84 -5.82
CA ALA A 52 -18.59 -11.71 -6.58
C ALA A 52 -18.42 -10.46 -5.70
N GLU A 53 -19.38 -10.16 -4.84
CA GLU A 53 -19.30 -9.05 -3.88
C GLU A 53 -18.16 -9.28 -2.88
N LEU A 54 -18.00 -10.51 -2.39
CA LEU A 54 -16.94 -10.88 -1.46
C LEU A 54 -15.54 -10.76 -2.08
N ALA A 55 -15.37 -11.21 -3.32
CA ALA A 55 -14.10 -11.10 -4.02
C ALA A 55 -13.69 -9.65 -4.32
N ALA A 56 -14.65 -8.77 -4.63
CA ALA A 56 -14.39 -7.36 -4.94
C ALA A 56 -13.88 -6.55 -3.73
N ARG A 57 -14.19 -7.01 -2.51
CA ARG A 57 -13.78 -6.38 -1.26
C ARG A 57 -12.34 -6.67 -0.87
N VAL A 58 -11.65 -7.62 -1.48
CA VAL A 58 -10.30 -7.95 -1.05
C VAL A 58 -9.23 -7.15 -1.82
N SER A 59 -8.26 -6.62 -1.08
CA SER A 59 -6.97 -6.15 -1.60
C SER A 59 -5.85 -7.10 -1.17
N ASN A 60 -5.00 -7.50 -2.13
CA ASN A 60 -3.83 -8.35 -1.88
C ASN A 60 -2.57 -7.63 -2.34
N TYR A 61 -1.73 -7.22 -1.39
CA TYR A 61 -0.59 -6.34 -1.64
C TYR A 61 0.66 -7.13 -2.06
N LYS A 62 0.84 -8.35 -1.54
CA LYS A 62 2.07 -9.16 -1.70
C LYS A 62 1.95 -10.35 -2.65
N ASN A 63 0.97 -10.32 -3.56
CA ASN A 63 0.80 -11.37 -4.57
C ASN A 63 1.46 -10.95 -5.90
N THR A 64 2.77 -11.18 -6.00
CA THR A 64 3.59 -10.77 -7.17
C THR A 64 3.07 -11.34 -8.49
N THR A 65 2.52 -12.56 -8.52
CA THR A 65 2.02 -13.19 -9.76
C THR A 65 0.69 -12.60 -10.23
N ALA A 66 -0.26 -12.36 -9.31
CA ALA A 66 -1.55 -11.74 -9.64
C ALA A 66 -1.40 -10.24 -9.93
N ASN A 67 -0.51 -9.56 -9.19
CA ASN A 67 -0.21 -8.15 -9.41
C ASN A 67 0.49 -7.97 -10.75
N ALA A 68 1.52 -8.77 -11.08
CA ALA A 68 2.13 -8.79 -12.41
C ALA A 68 1.08 -8.95 -13.53
N ARG A 69 0.10 -9.87 -13.38
CA ARG A 69 -1.00 -10.09 -14.33
C ARG A 69 -1.92 -8.89 -14.56
N LYS A 70 -2.20 -8.06 -13.54
CA LYS A 70 -2.96 -6.81 -13.70
C LYS A 70 -2.18 -5.75 -14.49
N PHE A 71 -0.85 -5.81 -14.48
CA PHE A 71 0.02 -4.84 -15.15
C PHE A 71 0.23 -5.10 -16.65
N PHE A 72 0.01 -6.32 -17.17
CA PHE A 72 0.21 -6.63 -18.59
C PHE A 72 -0.84 -6.02 -19.55
N PHE A 73 -1.90 -5.39 -19.04
CA PHE A 73 -3.00 -4.84 -19.88
C PHE A 73 -2.98 -3.32 -20.06
N SER A 74 -2.01 -2.59 -19.49
CA SER A 74 -1.83 -1.16 -19.80
C SER A 74 -0.87 -0.99 -20.99
N ARG A 75 -1.13 -0.01 -21.88
CA ARG A 75 -0.26 0.37 -23.01
C ARG A 75 1.22 0.63 -22.60
N ALA A 76 1.50 0.76 -21.31
CA ALA A 76 2.80 0.98 -20.69
C ALA A 76 3.75 -0.23 -20.63
N THR A 77 3.37 -1.40 -21.19
CA THR A 77 4.19 -2.63 -21.13
C THR A 77 4.82 -3.08 -22.46
N GLN A 78 4.66 -2.32 -23.54
CA GLN A 78 5.52 -2.53 -24.71
C GLN A 78 6.89 -1.93 -24.42
N THR A 79 7.81 -2.71 -23.84
CA THR A 79 9.22 -2.33 -23.72
C THR A 79 9.72 -1.97 -25.11
N ARG A 80 9.98 -0.68 -25.36
CA ARG A 80 10.45 -0.24 -26.67
C ARG A 80 11.92 -0.56 -26.80
N ALA A 81 12.32 -1.10 -27.95
CA ALA A 81 13.73 -1.28 -28.25
C ALA A 81 14.37 0.11 -28.44
N PHE A 82 15.40 0.39 -27.65
CA PHE A 82 16.23 1.58 -27.83
C PHE A 82 17.40 1.25 -28.76
N ALA A 83 17.70 2.15 -29.69
CA ALA A 83 18.93 2.06 -30.47
C ALA A 83 20.16 2.02 -29.55
N SER A 84 21.17 1.26 -29.95
CA SER A 84 22.40 1.06 -29.17
C SER A 84 23.64 1.42 -29.98
N ALA A 85 24.82 1.28 -29.38
CA ALA A 85 26.09 1.64 -30.01
C ALA A 85 26.37 0.88 -31.33
N ASP A 86 25.75 -0.29 -31.52
CA ASP A 86 25.84 -1.09 -32.74
C ASP A 86 25.35 -0.33 -33.99
N LYS A 87 24.42 0.60 -33.83
CA LYS A 87 23.88 1.44 -34.92
C LYS A 87 24.83 2.52 -35.40
N VAL A 88 25.95 2.74 -34.70
CA VAL A 88 26.94 3.77 -35.04
C VAL A 88 28.02 3.26 -36.00
N ALA A 89 27.92 2.01 -36.47
CA ALA A 89 28.90 1.46 -37.39
C ALA A 89 28.89 2.18 -38.76
N ILE A 90 30.04 2.74 -39.14
CA ILE A 90 30.27 3.27 -40.49
C ILE A 90 30.80 2.12 -41.37
N PRO A 91 30.13 1.78 -42.48
CA PRO A 91 30.62 0.75 -43.40
C PRO A 91 31.85 1.24 -44.18
N ASP A 92 32.53 0.30 -44.83
CA ASP A 92 33.55 0.63 -45.81
C ASP A 92 32.96 1.48 -46.95
N VAL A 93 33.76 2.40 -47.47
CA VAL A 93 33.35 3.25 -48.59
C VAL A 93 33.19 2.36 -49.82
N PRO A 94 32.01 2.33 -50.49
CA PRO A 94 31.80 1.49 -51.65
C PRO A 94 32.76 1.80 -52.80
N GLU A 95 33.16 0.76 -53.54
CA GLU A 95 33.90 0.91 -54.78
C GLU A 95 33.09 1.73 -55.79
N GLY A 96 33.69 2.78 -56.35
CA GLY A 96 33.00 3.74 -57.22
C GLY A 96 32.39 4.97 -56.52
N ALA A 97 32.55 5.13 -55.20
CA ALA A 97 32.22 6.38 -54.53
C ALA A 97 33.03 7.55 -55.13
N ARG A 98 32.36 8.62 -55.57
CA ARG A 98 33.03 9.77 -56.16
C ARG A 98 33.67 10.62 -55.08
N GLN A 99 34.99 10.73 -55.10
CA GLN A 99 35.70 11.66 -54.23
C GLN A 99 35.45 13.11 -54.69
N LEU A 100 34.99 13.96 -53.78
CA LEU A 100 34.74 15.38 -54.05
C LEU A 100 36.05 16.18 -53.93
N THR A 101 36.86 16.14 -54.99
CA THR A 101 38.18 16.79 -55.05
C THR A 101 38.12 18.26 -55.51
N GLY A 102 37.07 18.70 -56.23
CA GLY A 102 36.90 20.06 -56.79
C GLY A 102 36.07 21.07 -55.97
N GLU A 103 35.58 22.13 -56.63
CA GLU A 103 34.64 23.13 -56.07
C GLU A 103 33.25 22.52 -55.77
N ALA A 104 32.40 23.24 -55.04
CA ALA A 104 31.06 22.79 -54.69
C ALA A 104 30.13 22.74 -55.93
N GLU A 105 29.27 21.73 -56.01
CA GLU A 105 28.34 21.50 -57.12
C GLU A 105 27.08 20.76 -56.62
N ASP A 106 26.00 20.77 -57.40
CA ASP A 106 24.81 19.98 -57.07
C ASP A 106 25.10 18.47 -57.15
N LEU A 107 24.74 17.74 -56.09
CA LEU A 107 24.90 16.30 -56.05
C LEU A 107 23.70 15.57 -56.67
N THR A 108 23.97 14.43 -57.31
CA THR A 108 22.96 13.60 -57.96
C THR A 108 22.41 12.57 -56.97
N ALA A 109 21.09 12.56 -56.76
CA ALA A 109 20.43 11.57 -55.92
C ALA A 109 20.73 10.13 -56.37
N GLY A 110 20.82 9.21 -55.40
CA GLY A 110 21.18 7.80 -55.61
C GLY A 110 22.67 7.54 -55.82
N LYS A 111 23.53 8.57 -55.71
CA LYS A 111 24.99 8.42 -55.82
C LYS A 111 25.69 8.53 -54.47
N THR A 112 26.90 7.96 -54.41
CA THR A 112 27.75 7.94 -53.22
C THR A 112 28.96 8.85 -53.41
N TYR A 113 29.24 9.66 -52.39
CA TYR A 113 30.29 10.68 -52.39
C TYR A 113 31.22 10.54 -51.19
N LEU A 114 32.50 10.88 -51.39
CA LEU A 114 33.55 10.85 -50.37
C LEU A 114 34.23 12.21 -50.22
N ILE A 115 34.26 12.72 -48.98
CA ILE A 115 35.01 13.91 -48.57
C ILE A 115 36.11 13.43 -47.61
N THR A 116 37.37 13.56 -48.00
CA THR A 116 38.53 13.04 -47.25
C THR A 116 39.74 13.98 -47.39
N SER A 117 40.89 13.57 -46.84
CA SER A 117 42.18 14.28 -46.93
C SER A 117 42.20 15.67 -46.27
N LYS A 118 41.50 15.83 -45.14
CA LYS A 118 41.42 17.08 -44.34
C LYS A 118 40.79 18.26 -45.09
N LYS A 119 39.96 17.98 -46.09
CA LYS A 119 39.31 19.01 -46.90
C LYS A 119 38.10 19.60 -46.17
N THR A 120 37.94 20.93 -46.23
CA THR A 120 36.66 21.59 -45.92
C THR A 120 35.93 21.85 -47.24
N LEU A 121 34.72 21.32 -47.37
CA LEU A 121 33.84 21.53 -48.51
C LEU A 121 32.58 22.26 -48.07
N ASP A 122 32.38 23.47 -48.61
CA ASP A 122 31.19 24.28 -48.34
C ASP A 122 30.16 24.11 -49.46
N MET A 123 29.11 23.35 -49.17
CA MET A 123 28.00 23.04 -50.07
C MET A 123 26.79 23.95 -49.81
N SER A 124 26.98 25.10 -49.14
CA SER A 124 25.90 26.06 -48.95
C SER A 124 25.37 26.56 -50.30
N GLY A 125 24.06 26.50 -50.50
CA GLY A 125 23.39 26.82 -51.77
C GLY A 125 23.32 25.66 -52.78
N TYR A 126 23.92 24.51 -52.50
CA TYR A 126 23.94 23.33 -53.39
C TYR A 126 23.07 22.19 -52.88
N LYS A 127 22.49 21.41 -53.78
CA LYS A 127 21.63 20.27 -53.46
C LYS A 127 22.45 19.05 -53.02
N VAL A 128 22.10 18.49 -51.86
CA VAL A 128 22.67 17.23 -51.35
C VAL A 128 21.66 16.09 -51.22
N ALA A 129 20.36 16.37 -51.35
CA ALA A 129 19.26 15.42 -51.11
C ALA A 129 19.38 14.11 -51.92
N GLY A 130 19.03 12.99 -51.28
CA GLY A 130 18.97 11.65 -51.87
C GLY A 130 20.33 10.96 -52.02
N THR A 131 21.40 11.46 -51.39
CA THR A 131 22.77 10.96 -51.60
C THR A 131 23.30 10.16 -50.41
N THR A 132 24.34 9.35 -50.64
CA THR A 132 25.15 8.77 -49.58
C THR A 132 26.47 9.52 -49.48
N ILE A 133 26.79 10.11 -48.32
CA ILE A 133 27.98 10.95 -48.16
C ILE A 133 28.85 10.39 -47.03
N PHE A 134 30.13 10.14 -47.33
CA PHE A 134 31.14 9.80 -46.34
C PHE A 134 32.05 11.01 -46.08
N VAL A 135 32.09 11.48 -44.84
CA VAL A 135 33.03 12.51 -44.37
C VAL A 135 34.06 11.83 -43.48
N LYS A 136 35.30 11.72 -43.98
CA LYS A 136 36.37 10.90 -43.40
C LYS A 136 37.53 11.74 -42.84
N GLY A 137 38.17 11.25 -41.79
CA GLY A 137 39.34 11.89 -41.15
C GLY A 137 39.04 13.33 -40.72
N SER A 138 40.03 14.23 -40.70
CA SER A 138 39.83 15.64 -40.30
C SER A 138 39.12 16.51 -41.35
N SER A 139 38.25 15.93 -42.18
CA SER A 139 37.53 16.63 -43.23
C SER A 139 36.22 17.22 -42.73
N LYS A 140 35.68 18.20 -43.44
CA LYS A 140 34.51 18.97 -43.03
C LYS A 140 33.54 19.18 -44.18
N LEU A 141 32.26 18.91 -43.94
CA LEU A 141 31.15 19.23 -44.84
C LEU A 141 30.30 20.34 -44.20
N ILE A 142 30.15 21.46 -44.91
CA ILE A 142 29.21 22.53 -44.55
C ILE A 142 28.04 22.47 -45.52
N PHE A 143 26.80 22.56 -45.02
CA PHE A 143 25.60 22.56 -45.85
C PHE A 143 24.48 23.41 -45.23
N ASP A 144 23.55 23.87 -46.06
CA ASP A 144 22.34 24.58 -45.65
C ASP A 144 21.05 24.03 -46.29
N SER A 145 21.19 23.09 -47.22
CA SER A 145 20.11 22.49 -48.00
C SER A 145 19.51 21.25 -47.33
N SER A 146 18.38 20.78 -47.86
CA SER A 146 17.69 19.59 -47.33
C SER A 146 18.52 18.31 -47.53
N ILE A 147 18.52 17.46 -46.51
CA ILE A 147 19.12 16.13 -46.53
C ILE A 147 18.07 15.01 -46.68
N ALA A 148 16.89 15.32 -47.22
CA ALA A 148 15.86 14.31 -47.50
C ALA A 148 16.42 13.16 -48.33
N GLY A 149 16.14 11.92 -47.92
CA GLY A 149 16.65 10.70 -48.55
C GLY A 149 18.16 10.46 -48.40
N CYS A 150 18.88 11.26 -47.61
CA CYS A 150 20.33 11.10 -47.47
C CYS A 150 20.72 10.06 -46.42
N THR A 151 21.89 9.43 -46.62
CA THR A 151 22.65 8.78 -45.54
C THR A 151 24.01 9.43 -45.43
N ILE A 152 24.30 10.03 -44.27
CA ILE A 152 25.56 10.76 -44.02
C ILE A 152 26.36 10.03 -42.94
N TYR A 153 27.58 9.61 -43.29
CA TYR A 153 28.54 8.99 -42.39
C TYR A 153 29.63 10.00 -42.02
N VAL A 154 29.82 10.25 -40.73
CA VAL A 154 30.77 11.20 -40.17
C VAL A 154 31.75 10.44 -39.28
N ASP A 155 32.99 10.30 -39.76
CA ASP A 155 34.03 9.50 -39.11
C ASP A 155 34.76 10.25 -37.99
N GLY A 156 35.61 9.52 -37.26
CA GLY A 156 36.47 10.07 -36.21
C GLY A 156 37.27 11.28 -36.69
N GLY A 157 37.05 12.42 -36.02
CA GLY A 157 37.70 13.70 -36.36
C GLY A 157 37.06 14.49 -37.50
N ALA A 158 36.06 13.94 -38.20
CA ALA A 158 35.33 14.65 -39.25
C ALA A 158 34.33 15.64 -38.66
N THR A 159 33.89 16.61 -39.46
CA THR A 159 32.89 17.61 -39.04
C THR A 159 31.76 17.72 -40.06
N LEU A 160 30.53 17.61 -39.58
CA LEU A 160 29.31 17.97 -40.29
C LEU A 160 28.79 19.28 -39.70
N GLU A 161 28.78 20.37 -40.47
CA GLU A 161 28.31 21.68 -40.02
C GLU A 161 27.08 22.12 -40.83
N TYR A 162 26.01 22.50 -40.14
CA TYR A 162 24.82 23.07 -40.75
C TYR A 162 24.79 24.59 -40.58
N LYS A 163 24.61 25.32 -41.69
CA LYS A 163 24.53 26.80 -41.73
C LYS A 163 23.21 27.34 -42.29
N GLY A 164 22.17 26.51 -42.35
CA GLY A 164 20.86 26.97 -42.82
C GLY A 164 20.23 28.04 -41.93
N LYS A 165 19.26 28.77 -42.52
CA LYS A 165 18.57 29.88 -41.83
C LYS A 165 17.63 29.39 -40.72
N GLY A 166 17.03 28.22 -40.90
CA GLY A 166 16.08 27.58 -39.98
C GLY A 166 16.72 26.47 -39.14
N ALA A 167 15.90 25.62 -38.52
CA ALA A 167 16.35 24.42 -37.83
C ALA A 167 17.10 23.46 -38.76
N LEU A 168 18.02 22.65 -38.22
CA LEU A 168 18.49 21.44 -38.91
C LEU A 168 17.38 20.41 -38.87
N GLU A 169 16.83 20.08 -40.04
CA GLU A 169 15.84 19.02 -40.21
C GLU A 169 16.53 17.74 -40.67
N ILE A 170 16.36 16.64 -39.93
CA ILE A 170 16.70 15.27 -40.36
C ILE A 170 15.38 14.58 -40.74
N PRO A 171 14.96 14.57 -42.02
CA PRO A 171 13.67 14.03 -42.45
C PRO A 171 13.53 12.53 -42.20
N ALA A 172 12.30 12.01 -42.26
CA ALA A 172 11.96 10.61 -41.96
C ALA A 172 12.75 9.58 -42.79
N ASP A 173 13.14 9.95 -44.01
CA ASP A 173 13.91 9.12 -44.95
C ASP A 173 15.43 9.40 -44.91
N ALA A 174 15.90 10.19 -43.94
CA ALA A 174 17.30 10.53 -43.77
C ALA A 174 17.94 9.82 -42.57
N THR A 175 19.24 9.53 -42.68
CA THR A 175 20.05 8.93 -41.61
C THR A 175 21.37 9.65 -41.47
N ILE A 176 21.73 10.01 -40.24
CA ILE A 176 23.07 10.49 -39.87
C ILE A 176 23.72 9.49 -38.92
N ILE A 177 24.91 9.01 -39.28
CA ILE A 177 25.76 8.16 -38.45
C ILE A 177 27.07 8.91 -38.18
N ASN A 178 27.34 9.20 -36.91
CA ASN A 178 28.53 9.90 -36.45
C ASN A 178 29.33 9.01 -35.48
N ASP A 179 30.46 8.45 -35.90
CA ASP A 179 31.34 7.63 -35.06
C ASP A 179 32.58 8.42 -34.66
N GLY A 180 32.46 9.24 -33.62
CA GLY A 180 33.58 10.02 -33.08
C GLY A 180 33.91 11.30 -33.84
N GLY A 181 33.11 11.69 -34.83
CA GLY A 181 33.15 13.01 -35.46
C GLY A 181 32.35 14.08 -34.69
N SER A 182 32.22 15.25 -35.30
CA SER A 182 31.49 16.40 -34.75
C SER A 182 30.30 16.79 -35.62
N ILE A 183 29.18 17.10 -34.97
CA ILE A 183 28.00 17.71 -35.61
C ILE A 183 27.86 19.11 -35.02
N VAL A 184 27.97 20.14 -35.87
CA VAL A 184 27.95 21.55 -35.49
C VAL A 184 26.69 22.21 -36.03
N VAL A 185 25.87 22.74 -35.12
CA VAL A 185 24.60 23.39 -35.44
C VAL A 185 24.43 24.59 -34.50
N ASP A 186 24.15 25.77 -35.05
CA ASP A 186 23.85 27.01 -34.29
C ASP A 186 22.36 27.38 -34.37
N LYS A 187 21.50 26.37 -34.60
CA LYS A 187 20.06 26.45 -34.77
C LYS A 187 19.38 25.28 -34.04
N ASP A 188 18.05 25.34 -33.95
CA ASP A 188 17.24 24.24 -33.45
C ASP A 188 17.45 22.96 -34.28
N ILE A 189 17.19 21.81 -33.68
CA ILE A 189 17.36 20.50 -34.32
C ILE A 189 16.03 19.74 -34.28
N THR A 190 15.58 19.28 -35.44
CA THR A 190 14.41 18.42 -35.58
C THR A 190 14.84 17.09 -36.20
N VAL A 191 14.47 15.99 -35.56
CA VAL A 191 14.80 14.63 -36.02
C VAL A 191 13.51 13.86 -36.28
N ALA A 192 13.18 13.61 -37.55
CA ALA A 192 12.13 12.69 -37.97
C ALA A 192 12.68 11.35 -38.47
N GLY A 193 13.91 11.33 -38.96
CA GLY A 193 14.61 10.12 -39.39
C GLY A 193 15.46 9.50 -38.28
N LYS A 194 16.70 9.13 -38.64
CA LYS A 194 17.62 8.40 -37.77
C LYS A 194 18.87 9.21 -37.44
N LEU A 195 19.21 9.28 -36.15
CA LEU A 195 20.42 9.94 -35.67
C LEU A 195 21.20 9.02 -34.72
N TYR A 196 22.29 8.45 -35.20
CA TYR A 196 23.17 7.62 -34.38
C TYR A 196 24.52 8.31 -34.24
N ALA A 197 24.77 8.89 -33.08
CA ALA A 197 25.96 9.69 -32.83
C ALA A 197 26.69 9.20 -31.59
N LYS A 198 28.00 8.96 -31.71
CA LYS A 198 28.89 8.59 -30.62
C LYS A 198 30.01 9.63 -30.51
N TYR A 199 30.28 10.05 -29.28
CA TYR A 199 31.29 11.06 -28.98
C TYR A 199 32.39 10.46 -28.13
N THR A 200 33.64 10.72 -28.52
CA THR A 200 34.84 10.18 -27.86
C THR A 200 35.27 10.99 -26.63
N ASN A 201 34.83 12.25 -26.52
CA ASN A 201 35.20 13.14 -25.41
C ASN A 201 34.10 13.21 -24.35
N ASN A 202 34.50 13.30 -23.07
CA ASN A 202 33.56 13.22 -21.96
C ASN A 202 32.50 14.33 -21.88
N GLY A 203 32.75 15.50 -22.50
CA GLY A 203 31.78 16.58 -22.65
C GLY A 203 31.12 16.69 -24.04
N GLY A 204 31.37 15.73 -24.94
CA GLY A 204 30.79 15.73 -26.29
C GLY A 204 29.32 15.30 -26.29
N GLY A 205 28.54 15.85 -27.22
CA GLY A 205 27.11 15.62 -27.26
C GLY A 205 26.41 16.32 -28.43
N ILE A 206 25.09 16.14 -28.50
CA ILE A 206 24.22 16.85 -29.43
C ILE A 206 23.71 18.13 -28.77
N GLY A 207 23.70 19.23 -29.53
CA GLY A 207 23.23 20.53 -29.07
C GLY A 207 24.35 21.40 -28.52
N SER A 208 24.36 22.66 -28.96
CA SER A 208 25.34 23.67 -28.57
C SER A 208 24.98 24.30 -27.22
N VAL A 209 26.00 24.75 -26.48
CA VAL A 209 25.87 25.40 -25.18
C VAL A 209 26.42 26.83 -25.23
N ASN A 210 25.93 27.69 -24.35
CA ASN A 210 26.46 29.03 -24.18
C ASN A 210 27.89 28.97 -23.61
N PRO A 211 28.75 29.96 -23.92
CA PRO A 211 30.06 30.07 -23.29
C PRO A 211 29.92 30.10 -21.76
N TYR A 212 30.79 29.37 -21.08
CA TYR A 212 30.85 29.31 -19.62
C TYR A 212 32.32 29.21 -19.18
N ASP A 213 32.60 29.67 -17.95
CA ASP A 213 33.93 29.50 -17.36
C ASP A 213 34.13 28.04 -16.95
N LYS A 214 34.94 27.32 -17.72
CA LYS A 214 35.27 25.91 -17.49
C LYS A 214 36.05 25.67 -16.20
N ASN A 215 36.67 26.70 -15.62
CA ASN A 215 37.38 26.61 -14.35
C ASN A 215 36.47 26.84 -13.15
N ASN A 216 35.30 27.46 -13.35
CA ASN A 216 34.30 27.63 -12.31
C ASN A 216 33.48 26.34 -12.14
N LYS A 217 33.79 25.59 -11.08
CA LYS A 217 33.09 24.36 -10.69
C LYS A 217 31.58 24.54 -10.42
N LYS A 218 31.10 25.78 -10.28
CA LYS A 218 29.68 26.15 -10.07
C LYS A 218 29.04 26.87 -11.26
N ALA A 219 29.67 26.92 -12.43
CA ALA A 219 29.03 27.50 -13.62
C ALA A 219 27.69 26.80 -13.90
N ILE A 220 26.83 27.33 -14.76
CA ILE A 220 25.64 26.59 -15.23
C ILE A 220 25.76 26.47 -16.74
N ILE A 221 25.80 25.23 -17.25
CA ILE A 221 25.80 24.97 -18.69
C ILE A 221 24.41 25.29 -19.22
N THR A 222 24.27 26.35 -20.00
CA THR A 222 22.98 26.74 -20.57
C THR A 222 22.92 26.30 -22.04
N PRO A 223 22.01 25.38 -22.42
CA PRO A 223 21.78 25.03 -23.82
C PRO A 223 21.38 26.25 -24.66
N LYS A 224 21.67 26.23 -25.96
CA LYS A 224 21.32 27.32 -26.88
C LYS A 224 20.04 27.11 -27.69
N HIS A 225 19.67 25.85 -27.92
CA HIS A 225 18.71 25.50 -28.98
C HIS A 225 17.66 24.51 -28.48
N ASN A 226 16.50 24.50 -29.14
CA ASN A 226 15.50 23.46 -28.95
C ASN A 226 15.86 22.21 -29.74
N ILE A 227 15.46 21.05 -29.22
CA ILE A 227 15.65 19.75 -29.90
C ILE A 227 14.33 18.99 -29.87
N THR A 228 13.85 18.58 -31.04
CA THR A 228 12.61 17.82 -31.18
C THR A 228 12.83 16.51 -31.94
N PHE A 229 12.53 15.39 -31.31
CA PHE A 229 12.44 14.07 -31.94
C PHE A 229 10.97 13.81 -32.30
N LYS A 230 10.69 13.74 -33.60
CA LYS A 230 9.35 13.56 -34.17
C LYS A 230 8.90 12.12 -34.13
N GLN A 231 7.60 11.90 -34.30
CA GLN A 231 7.01 10.56 -34.44
C GLN A 231 7.78 9.70 -35.46
N GLY A 232 8.12 8.48 -35.07
CA GLY A 232 8.84 7.50 -35.91
C GLY A 232 10.35 7.65 -35.90
N SER A 233 10.90 8.71 -35.28
CA SER A 233 12.36 8.88 -35.18
C SER A 233 13.01 7.89 -34.21
N GLU A 234 14.27 7.58 -34.50
CA GLU A 234 15.11 6.72 -33.68
C GLU A 234 16.48 7.38 -33.50
N ALA A 235 16.94 7.49 -32.25
CA ALA A 235 18.21 8.12 -31.95
C ALA A 235 19.02 7.37 -30.88
N TYR A 236 20.32 7.26 -31.14
CA TYR A 236 21.32 6.86 -30.15
C TYR A 236 22.36 7.98 -30.01
N ILE A 237 22.57 8.44 -28.78
CA ILE A 237 23.50 9.51 -28.45
C ILE A 237 24.48 8.97 -27.41
N GLY A 238 25.62 8.50 -27.91
CA GLY A 238 26.83 8.14 -27.16
C GLY A 238 27.54 9.35 -26.55
N GLY A 239 26.81 10.23 -25.86
CA GLY A 239 27.27 11.48 -25.26
C GLY A 239 26.14 12.18 -24.49
N SER A 240 26.33 13.46 -24.19
CA SER A 240 25.28 14.30 -23.58
C SER A 240 24.32 14.88 -24.62
N LEU A 241 23.18 15.37 -24.18
CA LEU A 241 22.23 16.13 -24.97
C LEU A 241 21.98 17.48 -24.27
N HIS A 242 22.07 18.57 -25.04
CA HIS A 242 21.84 19.93 -24.57
C HIS A 242 20.70 20.56 -25.35
N ALA A 243 19.56 20.80 -24.69
CA ALA A 243 18.39 21.43 -25.29
C ALA A 243 17.75 22.42 -24.33
N VAL A 244 17.31 23.58 -24.82
CA VAL A 244 16.50 24.53 -24.04
C VAL A 244 15.12 23.92 -23.80
N GLU A 245 14.46 23.51 -24.88
CA GLU A 245 13.30 22.62 -24.83
C GLU A 245 13.64 21.31 -25.54
N LEU A 246 13.44 20.19 -24.83
CA LEU A 246 13.55 18.85 -25.40
C LEU A 246 12.16 18.25 -25.57
N ASN A 247 11.81 17.93 -26.80
CA ASN A 247 10.55 17.27 -27.13
C ASN A 247 10.82 15.89 -27.73
N ILE A 248 10.20 14.85 -27.16
CA ILE A 248 10.23 13.49 -27.68
C ILE A 248 8.78 13.11 -27.94
N GLU A 249 8.34 13.24 -29.19
CA GLU A 249 6.95 13.02 -29.60
C GLU A 249 6.54 11.53 -29.50
N GLU A 250 5.22 11.28 -29.48
CA GLU A 250 4.71 9.90 -29.44
C GLU A 250 5.28 9.08 -30.61
N GLY A 251 5.80 7.89 -30.30
CA GLY A 251 6.42 7.02 -31.29
C GLY A 251 7.90 7.29 -31.59
N ALA A 252 8.51 8.35 -31.04
CA ALA A 252 9.96 8.55 -31.07
C ALA A 252 10.68 7.68 -30.01
N THR A 253 11.91 7.24 -30.30
CA THR A 253 12.77 6.50 -29.36
C THR A 253 14.16 7.12 -29.28
N VAL A 254 14.60 7.51 -28.08
CA VAL A 254 15.87 8.22 -27.87
C VAL A 254 16.66 7.59 -26.73
N ASN A 255 17.91 7.22 -27.00
CA ASN A 255 18.85 6.71 -25.99
C ASN A 255 20.02 7.67 -25.82
N VAL A 256 20.20 8.23 -24.63
CA VAL A 256 21.28 9.16 -24.28
C VAL A 256 22.19 8.53 -23.23
N THR A 257 23.39 8.12 -23.60
CA THR A 257 24.27 7.40 -22.66
C THR A 257 24.79 8.25 -21.50
N LYS A 258 24.72 9.59 -21.58
CA LYS A 258 25.17 10.51 -20.53
C LYS A 258 24.05 11.46 -20.08
N HIS A 259 24.30 12.76 -20.08
CA HIS A 259 23.50 13.75 -19.37
C HIS A 259 22.53 14.49 -20.29
N ILE A 260 21.40 14.91 -19.73
CA ILE A 260 20.47 15.87 -20.32
C ILE A 260 20.49 17.09 -19.41
N MET A 261 21.20 18.15 -19.80
CA MET A 261 21.55 19.23 -18.89
C MET A 261 20.74 20.51 -19.09
N ASN A 262 20.19 21.02 -17.99
CA ASN A 262 19.65 22.38 -17.82
C ASN A 262 18.64 22.80 -18.89
N ALA A 263 17.75 21.87 -19.26
CA ALA A 263 16.59 22.23 -20.06
C ALA A 263 15.65 23.13 -19.25
N THR A 264 14.98 24.06 -19.92
CA THR A 264 13.82 24.74 -19.33
C THR A 264 12.67 23.74 -19.21
N THR A 265 12.43 22.98 -20.28
CA THR A 265 11.34 22.00 -20.34
C THR A 265 11.80 20.73 -21.04
N VAL A 266 11.42 19.57 -20.50
CA VAL A 266 11.55 18.27 -21.16
C VAL A 266 10.17 17.63 -21.25
N ASN A 267 9.74 17.30 -22.47
CA ASN A 267 8.47 16.62 -22.76
C ASN A 267 8.75 15.25 -23.36
N VAL A 268 8.32 14.18 -22.68
CA VAL A 268 8.49 12.80 -23.12
C VAL A 268 7.13 12.16 -23.38
N ASN A 269 6.68 12.22 -24.64
CA ASN A 269 5.49 11.53 -25.12
C ASN A 269 5.87 10.18 -25.80
N GLY A 270 7.08 10.08 -26.35
CA GLY A 270 7.68 8.85 -26.86
C GLY A 270 8.44 8.08 -25.78
N ALA A 271 9.65 7.61 -26.10
CA ALA A 271 10.50 6.87 -25.18
C ALA A 271 11.89 7.51 -25.03
N LEU A 272 12.33 7.69 -23.78
CA LEU A 272 13.63 8.24 -23.44
C LEU A 272 14.37 7.33 -22.46
N GLN A 273 15.56 6.87 -22.83
CA GLN A 273 16.50 6.24 -21.92
C GLN A 273 17.71 7.14 -21.70
N PHE A 274 18.22 7.23 -20.46
CA PHE A 274 19.47 7.92 -20.20
C PHE A 274 20.34 7.34 -19.08
N GLY A 275 21.67 7.50 -19.18
CA GLY A 275 22.65 6.94 -18.25
C GLY A 275 23.23 7.89 -17.21
N GLY A 276 23.24 9.21 -17.48
CA GLY A 276 23.77 10.22 -16.56
C GLY A 276 22.70 10.81 -15.66
N PHE A 277 22.47 12.11 -15.76
CA PHE A 277 21.34 12.75 -15.07
C PHE A 277 20.55 13.59 -16.05
N LEU A 278 19.29 13.81 -15.71
CA LEU A 278 18.41 14.76 -16.36
C LEU A 278 18.21 15.93 -15.40
N ARG A 279 18.56 17.14 -15.81
CA ARG A 279 18.26 18.38 -15.07
C ARG A 279 17.38 19.29 -15.91
N THR A 280 16.23 19.65 -15.37
CA THR A 280 15.25 20.53 -16.04
C THR A 280 14.53 21.43 -15.03
N ALA A 281 13.89 22.51 -15.49
CA ALA A 281 12.92 23.22 -14.65
C ALA A 281 11.57 22.49 -14.63
N THR A 282 11.06 22.12 -15.81
CA THR A 282 9.81 21.38 -15.97
C THR A 282 10.04 20.06 -16.68
N LEU A 283 9.50 18.97 -16.11
CA LEU A 283 9.52 17.64 -16.69
C LEU A 283 8.08 17.16 -16.88
N ASN A 284 7.70 16.79 -18.10
CA ASN A 284 6.41 16.19 -18.41
C ASN A 284 6.64 14.82 -19.05
N VAL A 285 6.12 13.76 -18.45
CA VAL A 285 6.23 12.40 -18.99
C VAL A 285 4.84 11.84 -19.21
N LYS A 286 4.53 11.52 -20.48
CA LYS A 286 3.33 10.80 -20.93
C LYS A 286 3.67 9.41 -21.49
N GLY A 287 4.90 9.25 -21.97
CA GLY A 287 5.41 8.00 -22.53
C GLY A 287 6.31 7.23 -21.55
N GLU A 288 7.39 6.64 -22.08
CA GLU A 288 8.34 5.83 -21.32
C GLU A 288 9.62 6.63 -21.02
N MET A 289 10.07 6.58 -19.77
CA MET A 289 11.33 7.16 -19.34
C MET A 289 12.12 6.15 -18.49
N ILE A 290 13.36 5.87 -18.89
CA ILE A 290 14.26 4.97 -18.18
C ILE A 290 15.52 5.76 -17.78
N ALA A 291 15.58 6.17 -16.52
CA ALA A 291 16.85 6.50 -15.88
C ALA A 291 17.56 5.18 -15.61
N SER A 292 18.69 4.95 -16.29
CA SER A 292 19.54 3.78 -16.07
C SER A 292 20.00 3.71 -14.61
N LYS A 293 20.54 2.56 -14.20
CA LYS A 293 21.06 2.39 -12.84
C LYS A 293 22.09 3.47 -12.48
N ASN A 294 21.94 4.07 -11.30
CA ASN A 294 22.67 5.22 -10.78
C ASN A 294 22.40 6.56 -11.49
N SER A 295 21.44 6.62 -12.41
CA SER A 295 21.00 7.87 -13.02
C SER A 295 20.09 8.66 -12.08
N ALA A 296 20.08 9.99 -12.24
CA ALA A 296 19.24 10.88 -11.43
C ALA A 296 18.36 11.80 -12.27
N ILE A 297 17.17 12.12 -11.75
CA ILE A 297 16.25 13.11 -12.30
C ILE A 297 16.19 14.30 -11.34
N LYS A 298 16.43 15.51 -11.83
CA LYS A 298 16.25 16.77 -11.10
C LYS A 298 15.29 17.69 -11.86
N ALA A 299 14.15 18.00 -11.25
CA ALA A 299 13.21 19.02 -11.73
C ALA A 299 13.11 20.17 -10.70
N SER A 300 13.42 21.40 -11.08
CA SER A 300 13.44 22.55 -10.14
C SER A 300 12.12 23.29 -10.00
N LYS A 301 11.08 22.95 -10.78
CA LYS A 301 9.73 23.52 -10.63
C LYS A 301 8.66 22.44 -10.60
N VAL A 302 8.52 21.68 -11.68
CA VAL A 302 7.42 20.72 -11.80
C VAL A 302 7.92 19.44 -12.46
N PHE A 303 7.52 18.31 -11.90
CA PHE A 303 7.56 17.02 -12.56
C PHE A 303 6.13 16.46 -12.64
N ASN A 304 5.58 16.40 -13.84
CA ASN A 304 4.31 15.74 -14.12
C ASN A 304 4.54 14.30 -14.62
N ALA A 305 4.21 13.32 -13.79
CA ALA A 305 3.97 11.94 -14.22
C ALA A 305 2.51 11.86 -14.68
N GLU A 306 2.29 12.07 -15.98
CA GLU A 306 0.95 12.10 -16.59
C GLU A 306 0.35 10.70 -16.69
N ALA A 307 -0.97 10.62 -16.88
CA ALA A 307 -1.65 9.34 -17.07
C ALA A 307 -0.97 8.50 -18.17
N PHE A 308 -0.91 7.19 -17.94
CA PHE A 308 -0.25 6.17 -18.77
C PHE A 308 1.27 6.24 -18.88
N SER A 309 1.93 7.18 -18.20
CA SER A 309 3.39 7.25 -18.19
C SER A 309 4.02 6.07 -17.45
N SER A 310 5.23 5.69 -17.89
CA SER A 310 6.07 4.66 -17.25
C SER A 310 7.46 5.23 -17.03
N ILE A 311 7.86 5.40 -15.77
CA ILE A 311 9.14 5.96 -15.36
C ILE A 311 9.86 4.92 -14.52
N THR A 312 11.13 4.66 -14.82
CA THR A 312 12.03 3.88 -13.96
C THR A 312 13.20 4.77 -13.56
N ALA A 313 13.48 4.87 -12.26
CA ALA A 313 14.57 5.70 -11.75
C ALA A 313 15.07 5.19 -10.39
N ASP A 314 16.32 5.48 -10.08
CA ASP A 314 16.88 5.30 -8.73
C ASP A 314 16.69 6.57 -7.89
N TYR A 315 16.87 7.75 -8.49
CA TYR A 315 16.89 9.02 -7.76
C TYR A 315 16.02 10.07 -8.45
N ILE A 316 15.02 10.58 -7.73
CA ILE A 316 14.15 11.67 -8.19
C ILE A 316 14.22 12.83 -7.19
N ASN A 317 14.66 13.99 -7.66
CA ASN A 317 14.71 15.21 -6.88
C ASN A 317 13.81 16.28 -7.53
N VAL A 318 12.76 16.71 -6.82
CA VAL A 318 11.84 17.77 -7.24
C VAL A 318 11.80 18.88 -6.19
N THR A 319 12.89 19.63 -6.09
CA THR A 319 13.07 20.69 -5.09
C THR A 319 13.65 21.97 -5.66
N ASN A 320 13.36 23.09 -4.99
CA ASN A 320 14.00 24.38 -5.21
C ASN A 320 14.14 25.21 -3.92
N ASP A 321 14.82 26.36 -4.02
CA ASP A 321 15.07 27.24 -2.87
C ASP A 321 13.81 27.87 -2.27
N LYS A 322 12.70 27.91 -3.02
CA LYS A 322 11.42 28.44 -2.56
C LYS A 322 10.59 27.39 -1.80
N GLY A 323 10.94 26.12 -1.92
CA GLY A 323 10.18 25.03 -1.34
C GLY A 323 8.80 24.85 -1.97
N ASP A 324 8.65 25.19 -3.26
CA ASP A 324 7.38 25.14 -4.02
C ASP A 324 7.42 24.21 -5.24
N ALA A 325 8.51 23.46 -5.44
CA ALA A 325 8.58 22.48 -6.53
C ALA A 325 7.61 21.31 -6.30
N THR A 326 7.00 20.77 -7.36
CA THR A 326 5.92 19.78 -7.21
C THR A 326 6.08 18.58 -8.14
N LEU A 327 6.03 17.38 -7.55
CA LEU A 327 5.80 16.11 -8.25
C LEU A 327 4.30 15.82 -8.30
N ASN A 328 3.72 15.80 -9.49
CA ASN A 328 2.32 15.47 -9.73
C ASN A 328 2.20 14.04 -10.25
N LEU A 329 1.41 13.21 -9.55
CA LEU A 329 1.06 11.84 -9.92
C LEU A 329 -0.39 11.82 -10.42
N LYS A 330 -0.58 11.57 -11.72
CA LYS A 330 -1.89 11.69 -12.38
C LYS A 330 -2.36 10.36 -12.98
N GLY A 331 -3.63 10.04 -12.81
CA GLY A 331 -4.29 8.90 -13.40
C GLY A 331 -3.59 7.59 -13.03
N ASN A 332 -3.27 6.82 -14.05
CA ASN A 332 -2.50 5.59 -13.98
C ASN A 332 -1.03 5.76 -14.37
N SER A 333 -0.44 6.93 -14.07
CA SER A 333 1.01 7.09 -14.15
C SER A 333 1.74 6.06 -13.29
N LYS A 334 2.99 5.76 -13.64
CA LYS A 334 3.81 4.81 -12.91
C LYS A 334 5.24 5.27 -12.77
N ILE A 335 5.72 5.29 -11.54
CA ILE A 335 7.13 5.45 -11.17
C ILE A 335 7.56 4.14 -10.49
N ASN A 336 8.36 3.34 -11.19
CA ASN A 336 9.05 2.18 -10.62
C ASN A 336 10.37 2.68 -10.01
N ILE A 337 10.45 2.63 -8.69
CA ILE A 337 11.68 2.95 -7.98
C ILE A 337 12.38 1.65 -7.57
N ASN A 338 13.69 1.59 -7.83
CA ASN A 338 14.47 0.38 -7.56
C ASN A 338 14.78 0.24 -6.06
N ASN A 339 15.38 -0.88 -5.65
CA ASN A 339 15.90 -1.02 -4.30
C ASN A 339 16.97 0.05 -4.00
N GLN A 340 17.07 0.49 -2.74
CA GLN A 340 18.06 1.46 -2.27
C GLN A 340 18.04 2.77 -3.07
N SER A 341 16.85 3.29 -3.30
CA SER A 341 16.55 4.45 -4.14
C SER A 341 15.79 5.53 -3.37
N ASP A 342 15.66 6.74 -3.91
CA ASP A 342 14.99 7.85 -3.22
C ASP A 342 14.17 8.78 -4.12
N ILE A 343 13.15 9.37 -3.50
CA ILE A 343 12.36 10.49 -4.01
C ILE A 343 12.44 11.59 -2.97
N CYS A 344 13.06 12.71 -3.32
CA CYS A 344 13.13 13.91 -2.48
C CYS A 344 12.42 15.06 -3.17
N THR A 345 11.36 15.58 -2.58
CA THR A 345 10.53 16.63 -3.19
C THR A 345 10.17 17.72 -2.19
N ASP A 346 9.83 18.91 -2.68
CA ASP A 346 9.15 19.89 -1.83
C ASP A 346 7.68 19.47 -1.68
N ASN A 347 6.98 19.18 -2.78
CA ASN A 347 5.59 18.77 -2.75
C ASN A 347 5.35 17.51 -3.59
N ILE A 348 4.53 16.58 -3.07
CA ILE A 348 3.92 15.47 -3.82
C ILE A 348 2.42 15.67 -3.83
N VAL A 349 1.83 15.68 -5.03
CA VAL A 349 0.39 15.73 -5.22
C VAL A 349 -0.04 14.51 -6.02
N THR A 350 -0.94 13.72 -5.45
CA THR A 350 -1.53 12.55 -6.11
C THR A 350 -3.03 12.75 -6.26
N ASP A 351 -3.58 12.39 -7.43
CA ASP A 351 -5.03 12.23 -7.59
C ASP A 351 -5.54 10.86 -7.11
N ASN A 352 -4.62 9.98 -6.69
CA ASN A 352 -4.87 8.64 -6.19
C ASN A 352 -5.80 7.82 -7.09
N ALA A 353 -5.78 8.10 -8.39
CA ALA A 353 -6.70 7.50 -9.36
C ALA A 353 -6.37 6.04 -9.67
N SER A 354 -5.17 5.56 -9.31
CA SER A 354 -4.74 4.18 -9.53
C SER A 354 -3.87 3.66 -8.40
N ALA A 355 -3.86 2.33 -8.25
CA ALA A 355 -2.97 1.66 -7.33
C ALA A 355 -1.54 1.62 -7.89
N GLY A 356 -0.55 2.04 -7.09
CA GLY A 356 0.86 1.98 -7.44
C GLY A 356 1.30 3.03 -8.47
N GLN A 357 0.98 4.31 -8.25
CA GLN A 357 1.59 5.41 -8.98
C GLN A 357 3.10 5.52 -8.68
N ILE A 358 3.52 5.19 -7.46
CA ILE A 358 4.91 4.91 -7.08
C ILE A 358 4.96 3.46 -6.58
N THR A 359 5.85 2.66 -7.16
CA THR A 359 5.98 1.23 -6.85
C THR A 359 7.39 0.83 -6.45
N LEU A 360 7.49 -0.01 -5.43
CA LEU A 360 8.69 -0.72 -5.01
C LEU A 360 8.40 -2.21 -5.06
N ASN A 361 8.98 -2.91 -6.04
CA ASN A 361 8.51 -4.25 -6.42
C ASN A 361 9.40 -5.39 -5.94
N ASP A 362 10.68 -5.12 -5.70
CA ASP A 362 11.65 -6.15 -5.34
C ASP A 362 11.44 -6.61 -3.88
N ASP A 363 11.60 -7.90 -3.63
CA ASP A 363 11.61 -8.46 -2.28
C ASP A 363 12.76 -7.86 -1.46
N ASN A 364 12.51 -7.62 -0.17
CA ASN A 364 13.46 -6.99 0.77
C ASN A 364 13.98 -5.62 0.31
N ALA A 365 13.24 -4.93 -0.56
CA ALA A 365 13.66 -3.63 -1.03
C ALA A 365 13.29 -2.51 -0.06
N ILE A 366 14.14 -1.48 -0.01
CA ILE A 366 13.81 -0.23 0.69
C ILE A 366 13.97 0.95 -0.27
N ALA A 367 13.07 1.92 -0.16
CA ALA A 367 13.19 3.19 -0.87
C ALA A 367 12.70 4.33 0.01
N VAL A 368 13.32 5.50 -0.13
CA VAL A 368 13.04 6.67 0.68
C VAL A 368 12.10 7.61 -0.07
N ILE A 369 11.05 8.11 0.57
CA ILE A 369 10.19 9.15 0.01
C ILE A 369 10.11 10.29 1.02
N LYS A 370 10.71 11.43 0.66
CA LYS A 370 10.75 12.65 1.46
C LYS A 370 9.98 13.74 0.74
N ALA A 371 9.07 14.38 1.46
CA ALA A 371 8.35 15.55 0.97
C ALA A 371 8.18 16.58 2.08
N LYS A 372 8.33 17.87 1.78
CA LYS A 372 7.85 18.90 2.71
C LYS A 372 6.31 18.81 2.82
N LYS A 373 5.60 18.58 1.71
CA LYS A 373 4.15 18.41 1.70
C LYS A 373 3.71 17.24 0.84
N PHE A 374 2.90 16.35 1.40
CA PHE A 374 2.17 15.31 0.68
C PHE A 374 0.68 15.66 0.63
N THR A 375 0.04 15.52 -0.53
CA THR A 375 -1.39 15.80 -0.70
C THR A 375 -2.06 14.71 -1.53
N ASN A 376 -3.04 14.04 -0.93
CA ASN A 376 -3.95 13.12 -1.61
C ASN A 376 -5.23 13.88 -2.03
N ASN A 377 -5.44 14.07 -3.33
CA ASN A 377 -6.63 14.69 -3.90
C ASN A 377 -7.66 13.68 -4.42
N GLY A 378 -7.44 12.37 -4.24
CA GLY A 378 -8.41 11.37 -4.67
C GLY A 378 -9.65 11.31 -3.77
N ASP A 379 -10.74 10.81 -4.33
CA ASP A 379 -12.02 10.63 -3.61
C ASP A 379 -11.93 9.56 -2.52
N ASP A 380 -11.04 8.57 -2.71
CA ASP A 380 -10.74 7.55 -1.72
C ASP A 380 -9.74 8.09 -0.69
N ASN A 381 -10.11 8.03 0.59
CA ASN A 381 -9.18 8.35 1.66
C ASN A 381 -8.02 7.34 1.75
N GLN A 382 -8.24 6.10 1.29
CA GLN A 382 -7.18 5.11 1.18
C GLN A 382 -6.19 5.47 0.08
N ILE A 383 -4.95 5.74 0.46
CA ILE A 383 -3.86 6.07 -0.46
C ILE A 383 -3.31 4.79 -1.06
N LYS A 384 -3.81 4.47 -2.25
CA LYS A 384 -3.34 3.38 -3.11
C LYS A 384 -2.22 3.83 -4.07
N ALA A 385 -1.94 5.13 -4.15
CA ALA A 385 -0.87 5.69 -4.99
C ALA A 385 0.52 5.12 -4.67
N LEU A 386 0.78 4.69 -3.43
CA LEU A 386 2.01 4.01 -3.04
C LEU A 386 1.79 2.50 -3.00
N ALA A 387 2.68 1.71 -3.58
CA ALA A 387 2.58 0.24 -3.55
C ALA A 387 3.93 -0.44 -3.30
N THR A 388 3.93 -1.42 -2.40
CA THR A 388 5.07 -2.30 -2.10
C THR A 388 4.68 -3.74 -2.41
N SER A 389 4.98 -4.22 -3.61
CA SER A 389 4.51 -5.55 -4.05
C SER A 389 5.43 -6.71 -3.65
N GLY A 390 6.72 -6.41 -3.43
CA GLY A 390 7.69 -7.37 -2.91
C GLY A 390 7.45 -7.70 -1.43
N ASN A 391 7.71 -8.94 -1.05
CA ASN A 391 7.73 -9.37 0.35
C ASN A 391 8.79 -8.55 1.10
N ASN A 392 8.47 -8.04 2.28
CA ASN A 392 9.37 -7.21 3.07
C ASN A 392 9.83 -5.90 2.38
N ALA A 393 9.24 -5.54 1.23
CA ALA A 393 9.48 -4.25 0.58
C ALA A 393 8.89 -3.12 1.42
N THR A 394 9.62 -2.03 1.64
CA THR A 394 9.22 -0.98 2.58
C THR A 394 9.62 0.42 2.10
N PHE A 395 8.67 1.36 2.13
CA PHE A 395 8.99 2.78 1.98
C PHE A 395 9.42 3.38 3.32
N LEU A 396 10.49 4.18 3.32
CA LEU A 396 10.85 5.03 4.44
C LEU A 396 10.29 6.43 4.17
N LEU A 397 9.24 6.81 4.90
CA LEU A 397 8.46 8.02 4.64
C LEU A 397 8.87 9.16 5.59
N GLN A 398 9.03 10.35 5.03
CA GLN A 398 9.17 11.59 5.79
C GLN A 398 8.34 12.69 5.13
N PHE A 399 7.16 12.99 5.68
CA PHE A 399 6.31 14.10 5.23
C PHE A 399 6.19 15.13 6.33
N THR A 400 6.68 16.36 6.10
CA THR A 400 6.55 17.44 7.10
C THR A 400 5.10 17.89 7.25
N GLU A 401 4.35 17.91 6.15
CA GLU A 401 2.92 18.16 6.12
C GLU A 401 2.22 17.11 5.28
N SER A 402 1.06 16.64 5.75
CA SER A 402 0.24 15.63 5.08
C SER A 402 -1.18 16.15 4.95
N TYR A 403 -1.81 15.92 3.79
CA TYR A 403 -3.15 16.40 3.49
C TYR A 403 -4.03 15.33 2.85
N THR A 404 -5.27 15.24 3.33
CA THR A 404 -6.39 14.55 2.67
C THR A 404 -7.31 15.60 2.07
N GLY A 405 -7.26 15.74 0.75
CA GLY A 405 -7.83 16.86 0.02
C GLY A 405 -7.25 18.19 0.52
N THR A 406 -8.12 19.06 1.02
CA THR A 406 -7.72 20.35 1.62
C THR A 406 -7.43 20.27 3.12
N THR A 407 -7.70 19.14 3.77
CA THR A 407 -7.56 18.98 5.22
C THR A 407 -6.14 18.57 5.58
N LYS A 408 -5.48 19.32 6.46
CA LYS A 408 -4.15 18.98 6.99
C LYS A 408 -4.29 17.92 8.08
N GLU A 409 -3.53 16.84 7.98
CA GLU A 409 -3.41 15.80 9.01
C GLU A 409 -2.42 16.20 10.11
N ASN A 410 -2.51 15.57 11.29
CA ASN A 410 -1.61 15.84 12.41
C ASN A 410 -0.23 15.18 12.20
N THR A 411 -0.21 13.96 11.68
CA THR A 411 1.01 13.23 11.30
C THR A 411 0.77 12.42 10.02
N PHE A 412 1.83 12.08 9.29
CA PHE A 412 1.71 11.19 8.13
C PHE A 412 1.18 9.80 8.53
N GLU A 413 1.35 9.37 9.79
CA GLU A 413 0.81 8.11 10.30
C GLU A 413 -0.74 8.11 10.37
N ASP A 414 -1.39 9.28 10.25
CA ASP A 414 -2.85 9.40 10.14
C ASP A 414 -3.37 9.05 8.73
N LEU A 415 -2.48 8.97 7.74
CA LEU A 415 -2.81 8.62 6.36
C LEU A 415 -3.07 7.11 6.22
N ASP A 416 -4.14 6.74 5.48
CA ASP A 416 -4.45 5.34 5.15
C ASP A 416 -3.59 4.83 3.99
N ILE A 417 -2.31 4.60 4.24
CA ILE A 417 -1.39 4.19 3.17
C ILE A 417 -1.50 2.69 2.91
N ALA A 418 -1.92 2.31 1.71
CA ALA A 418 -2.06 0.91 1.27
C ALA A 418 -0.72 0.27 0.85
N ALA A 419 0.32 0.48 1.64
CA ALA A 419 1.66 -0.06 1.45
C ALA A 419 2.36 -0.26 2.80
N SER A 420 3.36 -1.15 2.81
CA SER A 420 4.31 -1.27 3.92
C SER A 420 5.23 -0.05 3.97
N TYR A 421 5.32 0.57 5.14
CA TYR A 421 6.15 1.74 5.36
C TYR A 421 6.73 1.79 6.78
N LEU A 422 7.77 2.60 6.95
CA LEU A 422 8.31 3.03 8.24
C LEU A 422 8.48 4.54 8.24
N ASP A 423 8.43 5.12 9.44
CA ASP A 423 8.91 6.48 9.68
C ASP A 423 10.42 6.54 9.40
N TYR A 424 10.83 7.40 8.46
CA TYR A 424 12.23 7.55 8.07
C TYR A 424 13.13 7.96 9.25
N ASP A 425 12.68 8.88 10.10
CA ASP A 425 13.51 9.39 11.19
C ASP A 425 13.69 8.32 12.27
N LYS A 426 12.62 7.60 12.61
CA LYS A 426 12.69 6.47 13.56
C LYS A 426 13.52 5.31 13.02
N ALA A 427 13.43 5.01 11.72
CA ALA A 427 14.13 3.89 11.10
C ALA A 427 15.63 4.16 10.84
N THR A 428 16.04 5.43 10.80
CA THR A 428 17.39 5.81 10.34
C THR A 428 18.14 6.77 11.27
N ASP A 429 17.56 7.14 12.41
CA ASP A 429 18.04 8.24 13.27
C ASP A 429 18.21 9.56 12.50
N GLY A 430 17.36 9.77 11.48
CA GLY A 430 17.43 10.88 10.53
C GLY A 430 18.58 10.82 9.52
N LYS A 431 19.39 9.75 9.52
CA LYS A 431 20.63 9.61 8.75
C LYS A 431 20.54 8.60 7.60
N GLY A 432 19.34 8.31 7.09
CA GLY A 432 19.15 7.38 5.98
C GLY A 432 19.92 7.78 4.72
N VAL A 433 19.62 8.96 4.16
CA VAL A 433 20.14 9.39 2.85
C VAL A 433 20.78 10.77 2.93
N LYS A 434 21.85 10.98 2.15
CA LYS A 434 22.50 12.28 1.95
C LYS A 434 22.58 12.59 0.47
N GLU A 435 22.17 13.80 0.10
CA GLU A 435 22.41 14.32 -1.25
C GLU A 435 23.92 14.31 -1.51
N LYS A 436 24.32 13.75 -2.66
CA LYS A 436 25.71 13.82 -3.09
C LYS A 436 26.06 15.29 -3.27
N ALA A 437 27.16 15.72 -2.68
CA ALA A 437 27.65 17.07 -2.91
C ALA A 437 27.83 17.29 -4.42
N ASP A 438 27.40 18.46 -4.90
CA ASP A 438 27.65 18.88 -6.27
C ASP A 438 29.15 18.79 -6.56
N GLY A 439 29.55 17.76 -7.31
CA GLY A 439 30.93 17.55 -7.70
C GLY A 439 31.36 18.58 -8.75
N ALA A 440 32.66 18.90 -8.77
CA ALA A 440 33.26 19.59 -9.91
C ALA A 440 32.89 18.83 -11.20
N ASP A 441 32.57 19.57 -12.26
CA ASP A 441 32.32 19.03 -13.60
C ASP A 441 30.92 18.39 -13.81
N TYR A 442 29.93 18.71 -12.96
CA TYR A 442 28.55 18.19 -13.06
C TYR A 442 28.52 16.67 -13.19
N LYS A 443 29.46 15.95 -12.57
CA LYS A 443 29.66 14.52 -12.83
C LYS A 443 28.71 13.61 -12.10
N ALA A 444 27.96 14.11 -11.11
CA ALA A 444 27.03 13.31 -10.34
C ALA A 444 25.90 14.15 -9.76
N TYR A 445 24.68 13.66 -9.91
CA TYR A 445 23.50 13.98 -9.10
C TYR A 445 22.99 12.67 -8.51
N GLY A 446 22.28 12.74 -7.38
CA GLY A 446 21.72 11.59 -6.68
C GLY A 446 22.08 11.62 -5.19
N TYR A 447 21.85 10.52 -4.48
CA TYR A 447 22.18 10.41 -3.08
C TYR A 447 23.15 9.26 -2.80
N GLU A 448 23.69 9.27 -1.59
CA GLU A 448 24.39 8.15 -0.96
C GLU A 448 23.68 7.75 0.33
N TRP A 449 23.51 6.43 0.54
CA TRP A 449 23.06 5.94 1.85
C TRP A 449 24.10 6.30 2.89
N ALA A 450 23.67 7.00 3.94
CA ALA A 450 24.53 7.32 5.08
C ALA A 450 24.41 6.30 6.22
N GLY A 451 23.34 5.48 6.21
CA GLY A 451 23.15 4.34 7.10
C GLY A 451 23.45 2.99 6.43
N ASP A 452 23.06 1.90 7.10
CA ASP A 452 23.18 0.54 6.60
C ASP A 452 21.78 0.00 6.22
N PRO A 453 21.43 -0.01 4.91
CA PRO A 453 20.18 -0.57 4.40
C PRO A 453 19.88 -1.98 4.93
N ALA A 454 20.89 -2.84 5.11
CA ALA A 454 20.70 -4.21 5.53
C ALA A 454 20.16 -4.29 6.96
N LYS A 455 20.56 -3.36 7.85
CA LYS A 455 20.01 -3.27 9.21
C LYS A 455 18.54 -2.87 9.21
N ILE A 456 18.14 -1.97 8.32
CA ILE A 456 16.74 -1.52 8.19
C ILE A 456 15.88 -2.64 7.62
N ILE A 457 16.39 -3.37 6.62
CA ILE A 457 15.72 -4.53 6.03
C ILE A 457 15.54 -5.64 7.07
N ALA A 458 16.53 -5.83 7.94
CA ALA A 458 16.52 -6.86 8.96
C ALA A 458 15.77 -6.49 10.24
N ALA A 459 15.47 -5.21 10.47
CA ALA A 459 14.74 -4.78 11.64
C ALA A 459 13.30 -5.31 11.61
N PRO A 460 12.77 -5.80 12.74
CA PRO A 460 11.37 -6.17 12.88
C PRO A 460 10.42 -5.06 12.42
N LYS A 461 9.53 -5.38 11.47
CA LYS A 461 8.50 -4.44 10.97
C LYS A 461 7.27 -5.16 10.43
N LEU A 462 6.15 -4.45 10.41
CA LEU A 462 4.86 -4.96 9.93
C LEU A 462 4.75 -4.79 8.41
N ASP A 463 4.72 -5.90 7.69
CA ASP A 463 4.51 -5.96 6.25
C ASP A 463 3.01 -6.17 5.97
N LEU A 464 2.36 -5.21 5.30
CA LEU A 464 0.94 -5.28 4.97
C LEU A 464 0.74 -6.30 3.84
N VAL A 465 0.05 -7.40 4.15
CA VAL A 465 -0.14 -8.53 3.22
C VAL A 465 -1.42 -8.37 2.40
N ALA A 466 -2.53 -8.14 3.09
CA ALA A 466 -3.86 -8.09 2.49
C ALA A 466 -4.85 -7.40 3.43
N GLU A 467 -6.02 -7.06 2.90
CA GLU A 467 -7.13 -6.55 3.70
C GLU A 467 -8.49 -6.79 3.05
N ASP A 468 -9.51 -6.75 3.89
CA ASP A 468 -10.90 -6.56 3.51
C ASP A 468 -11.21 -5.06 3.49
N LYS A 469 -11.48 -4.52 2.29
CA LYS A 469 -11.81 -3.12 2.08
C LYS A 469 -13.07 -2.76 2.85
N THR A 470 -13.03 -1.59 3.47
CA THR A 470 -14.17 -1.04 4.23
C THR A 470 -15.41 -0.90 3.33
N PRO A 471 -16.49 -1.68 3.55
CA PRO A 471 -17.77 -1.40 2.91
C PRO A 471 -18.50 -0.26 3.64
N ASN A 472 -19.30 0.52 2.92
CA ASN A 472 -20.14 1.57 3.52
C ASN A 472 -21.42 0.98 4.12
N ASN A 473 -21.28 0.15 5.17
CA ASN A 473 -22.42 -0.48 5.86
C ASN A 473 -22.38 -0.34 7.39
N GLY A 474 -21.44 0.44 7.93
CA GLY A 474 -21.37 0.79 9.36
C GLY A 474 -20.95 -0.34 10.31
N MET A 475 -20.77 -1.57 9.82
CA MET A 475 -20.35 -2.70 10.64
C MET A 475 -18.89 -2.55 11.09
N SER A 476 -18.64 -2.96 12.32
CA SER A 476 -17.35 -2.90 13.01
C SER A 476 -16.91 -4.29 13.45
N ALA A 477 -15.71 -4.71 13.06
CA ALA A 477 -15.11 -5.99 13.45
C ALA A 477 -14.85 -6.00 14.97
N THR A 478 -15.39 -6.99 15.67
CA THR A 478 -15.36 -7.06 17.14
C THR A 478 -14.44 -8.15 17.68
N CYS A 479 -14.33 -9.27 16.95
CA CYS A 479 -13.57 -10.44 17.34
C CYS A 479 -13.14 -11.22 16.09
N ILE A 480 -11.95 -11.83 16.15
CA ILE A 480 -11.46 -12.76 15.14
C ILE A 480 -10.87 -13.99 15.84
N GLN A 481 -11.22 -15.19 15.39
CA GLN A 481 -10.75 -16.46 15.98
C GLN A 481 -10.29 -17.44 14.90
N PRO A 482 -9.18 -18.17 15.12
CA PRO A 482 -8.77 -19.26 14.25
C PRO A 482 -9.71 -20.46 14.40
N GLY A 483 -9.94 -21.17 13.30
CA GLY A 483 -10.52 -22.50 13.29
C GLY A 483 -9.48 -23.58 12.97
N THR A 484 -9.79 -24.83 13.31
CA THR A 484 -8.91 -26.00 13.05
C THR A 484 -8.87 -26.42 11.57
N ASN A 485 -9.72 -25.82 10.73
CA ASN A 485 -9.88 -26.13 9.30
C ASN A 485 -9.13 -25.15 8.38
N GLY A 486 -8.22 -24.34 8.93
CA GLY A 486 -7.44 -23.35 8.17
C GLY A 486 -8.20 -22.06 7.83
N LYS A 487 -9.42 -21.87 8.35
CA LYS A 487 -10.16 -20.61 8.27
C LYS A 487 -10.08 -19.81 9.56
N PHE A 488 -10.37 -18.53 9.44
CA PHE A 488 -10.62 -17.62 10.55
C PHE A 488 -12.06 -17.13 10.48
N TYR A 489 -12.65 -16.90 11.64
CA TYR A 489 -14.01 -16.38 11.74
C TYR A 489 -13.97 -14.98 12.32
N VAL A 490 -14.82 -14.09 11.81
CA VAL A 490 -14.85 -12.68 12.19
C VAL A 490 -16.27 -12.30 12.58
N ALA A 491 -16.43 -11.70 13.76
CA ALA A 491 -17.71 -11.19 14.24
C ALA A 491 -17.81 -9.69 13.99
N TYR A 492 -19.01 -9.24 13.65
CA TYR A 492 -19.32 -7.84 13.40
C TYR A 492 -20.56 -7.40 14.16
N HIS A 493 -20.55 -6.14 14.60
CA HIS A 493 -21.72 -5.41 15.10
C HIS A 493 -21.85 -4.05 14.42
N THR A 494 -22.97 -3.35 14.57
CA THR A 494 -23.12 -1.95 14.13
C THR A 494 -23.19 -1.02 15.33
N ASN A 495 -22.39 0.05 15.32
CA ASN A 495 -22.48 1.08 16.37
C ASN A 495 -23.71 1.97 16.11
N GLY A 496 -24.60 2.11 17.11
CA GLY A 496 -25.71 3.07 17.07
C GLY A 496 -27.07 2.48 17.49
N LYS A 497 -28.16 3.06 16.96
CA LYS A 497 -29.54 2.62 17.25
C LYS A 497 -29.98 1.41 16.40
N ALA A 498 -29.27 1.14 15.31
CA ALA A 498 -29.49 -0.02 14.48
C ALA A 498 -28.49 -1.11 14.89
N SER A 499 -29.00 -2.32 15.02
CA SER A 499 -28.23 -3.55 15.13
C SER A 499 -28.32 -4.26 13.79
N ASN A 500 -27.22 -4.69 13.19
CA ASN A 500 -27.19 -5.44 11.92
C ASN A 500 -25.79 -6.03 11.75
N GLY A 501 -25.38 -6.86 12.71
CA GLY A 501 -24.14 -7.60 12.70
C GLY A 501 -24.08 -8.67 11.61
N ALA A 502 -22.87 -9.17 11.37
CA ALA A 502 -22.59 -10.27 10.46
C ALA A 502 -21.49 -11.16 11.02
N ILE A 503 -21.34 -12.35 10.45
CA ILE A 503 -20.21 -13.24 10.72
C ILE A 503 -19.57 -13.62 9.37
N GLU A 504 -18.25 -13.55 9.30
CA GLU A 504 -17.49 -13.94 8.12
C GLU A 504 -16.58 -15.13 8.39
N ALA A 505 -16.43 -15.99 7.39
CA ALA A 505 -15.37 -16.98 7.33
C ALA A 505 -14.36 -16.51 6.29
N ILE A 506 -13.10 -16.36 6.70
CA ILE A 506 -11.99 -15.89 5.86
C ILE A 506 -10.85 -16.91 5.84
N SER A 507 -10.00 -16.82 4.83
CA SER A 507 -8.78 -17.62 4.72
C SER A 507 -7.66 -16.82 4.09
N LEU A 508 -6.42 -17.20 4.39
CA LEU A 508 -5.23 -16.64 3.76
C LEU A 508 -4.42 -17.79 3.15
N THR A 509 -4.17 -17.74 1.85
CA THR A 509 -3.34 -18.73 1.15
C THR A 509 -2.40 -18.01 0.19
N ASN A 510 -1.09 -18.27 0.28
CA ASN A 510 -0.09 -17.62 -0.58
C ASN A 510 -0.24 -16.08 -0.65
N ASN A 511 -0.29 -15.43 0.52
CA ASN A 511 -0.51 -13.98 0.66
C ASN A 511 -1.81 -13.47 0.01
N THR A 512 -2.80 -14.34 -0.20
CA THR A 512 -4.10 -14.00 -0.80
C THR A 512 -5.19 -14.21 0.22
N LEU A 513 -5.81 -13.12 0.66
CA LEU A 513 -6.99 -13.14 1.51
C LEU A 513 -8.21 -13.53 0.66
N ALA A 514 -9.11 -14.31 1.25
CA ALA A 514 -10.41 -14.60 0.69
C ALA A 514 -11.46 -14.46 1.78
N ILE A 515 -12.57 -13.79 1.46
CA ILE A 515 -13.78 -13.83 2.27
C ILE A 515 -14.62 -14.97 1.70
N ASN A 516 -14.55 -16.13 2.34
CA ASN A 516 -15.17 -17.36 1.84
C ASN A 516 -16.68 -17.31 1.98
N GLN A 517 -17.17 -16.71 3.07
CA GLN A 517 -18.60 -16.57 3.34
C GLN A 517 -18.81 -15.37 4.25
N ASN A 518 -19.92 -14.66 4.04
CA ASN A 518 -20.43 -13.62 4.93
C ASN A 518 -21.90 -13.95 5.19
N VAL A 519 -22.28 -14.13 6.44
CA VAL A 519 -23.65 -14.49 6.83
C VAL A 519 -24.27 -13.48 7.77
N GLN A 520 -25.56 -13.25 7.59
CA GLN A 520 -26.40 -12.42 8.44
C GLN A 520 -27.64 -13.21 8.86
N SER A 521 -28.12 -12.98 10.08
CA SER A 521 -29.33 -13.64 10.57
C SER A 521 -30.59 -12.98 10.01
N ALA A 522 -31.54 -13.80 9.57
CA ALA A 522 -32.87 -13.36 9.16
C ALA A 522 -33.71 -12.85 10.33
N ASN A 523 -33.32 -13.14 11.58
CA ASN A 523 -33.83 -12.43 12.75
C ASN A 523 -33.10 -11.09 12.83
N ALA A 524 -33.61 -10.12 12.06
CA ALA A 524 -33.00 -8.80 11.91
C ALA A 524 -32.74 -8.17 13.29
N THR A 525 -31.71 -7.33 13.35
CA THR A 525 -31.25 -6.61 14.54
C THR A 525 -30.38 -7.33 15.54
N ASN A 526 -29.55 -8.30 15.13
CA ASN A 526 -28.54 -8.92 16.00
C ASN A 526 -27.14 -8.33 15.78
N ASP A 527 -26.44 -8.00 16.85
CA ASP A 527 -25.03 -7.64 16.89
C ASP A 527 -24.20 -8.77 17.50
N TYR A 528 -23.00 -8.99 16.97
CA TYR A 528 -22.12 -10.06 17.43
C TYR A 528 -20.83 -9.46 18.01
N ASN A 529 -20.63 -9.68 19.32
CA ASN A 529 -19.56 -9.05 20.09
C ASN A 529 -18.31 -9.94 20.20
N HIS A 530 -18.51 -11.25 20.30
CA HIS A 530 -17.45 -12.24 20.43
C HIS A 530 -17.88 -13.60 19.88
N ILE A 531 -16.90 -14.38 19.46
CA ILE A 531 -17.08 -15.72 18.92
C ILE A 531 -16.03 -16.66 19.49
N LEU A 532 -16.36 -17.94 19.55
CA LEU A 532 -15.47 -19.03 19.92
C LEU A 532 -15.68 -20.19 18.96
N VAL A 533 -14.59 -20.69 18.37
CA VAL A 533 -14.62 -21.94 17.61
C VAL A 533 -14.34 -23.09 18.55
N ASP A 534 -15.25 -24.06 18.62
CA ASP A 534 -15.08 -25.29 19.39
C ASP A 534 -15.52 -26.49 18.55
N GLY A 535 -14.54 -27.27 18.09
CA GLY A 535 -14.75 -28.32 17.10
C GLY A 535 -15.46 -27.80 15.84
N ASN A 536 -16.60 -28.41 15.51
CA ASN A 536 -17.44 -28.03 14.37
C ASN A 536 -18.56 -27.06 14.75
N THR A 537 -18.40 -26.29 15.83
CA THR A 537 -19.38 -25.32 16.29
C THR A 537 -18.74 -23.95 16.46
N LEU A 538 -19.39 -22.93 15.93
CA LEU A 538 -19.10 -21.54 16.24
C LEU A 538 -20.12 -21.05 17.28
N TRP A 539 -19.62 -20.76 18.48
CA TRP A 539 -20.37 -20.14 19.55
C TRP A 539 -20.28 -18.62 19.44
N VAL A 540 -21.37 -17.93 19.73
CA VAL A 540 -21.50 -16.48 19.52
C VAL A 540 -22.04 -15.82 20.78
N ALA A 541 -21.35 -14.82 21.30
CA ALA A 541 -21.93 -13.87 22.25
C ALA A 541 -22.40 -12.63 21.49
N GLY A 542 -23.69 -12.31 21.62
CA GLY A 542 -24.29 -11.19 20.92
C GLY A 542 -25.53 -10.67 21.62
N SER A 543 -26.07 -9.59 21.08
CA SER A 543 -27.32 -9.01 21.58
C SER A 543 -28.16 -8.44 20.46
N GLN A 544 -29.47 -8.44 20.68
CA GLN A 544 -30.40 -7.79 19.79
C GLN A 544 -30.65 -6.35 20.25
N SER A 545 -30.07 -5.35 19.57
CA SER A 545 -30.28 -3.93 19.94
C SER A 545 -31.38 -3.27 19.09
N GLY A 546 -32.18 -2.38 19.71
CA GLY A 546 -33.23 -1.60 19.00
C GLY A 546 -34.68 -1.90 19.38
N ASN A 547 -34.97 -2.89 20.23
CA ASN A 547 -36.34 -3.14 20.66
C ASN A 547 -36.75 -2.15 21.77
N LYS A 548 -37.84 -1.38 21.57
CA LYS A 548 -38.36 -0.42 22.58
C LYS A 548 -38.81 -1.12 23.87
N SER A 549 -39.02 -2.42 23.79
CA SER A 549 -39.09 -3.41 24.86
C SER A 549 -38.64 -4.74 24.24
N HIS A 550 -37.82 -5.55 24.92
CA HIS A 550 -37.49 -6.92 24.48
C HIS A 550 -38.71 -7.88 24.61
N ALA A 551 -39.86 -7.36 25.07
CA ALA A 551 -41.11 -8.07 25.34
C ALA A 551 -42.06 -8.19 24.13
N ASP A 552 -41.56 -8.15 22.89
CA ASP A 552 -42.31 -8.81 21.81
C ASP A 552 -42.08 -10.31 21.98
N ASP A 553 -43.09 -10.98 22.53
CA ASP A 553 -43.06 -12.39 22.95
C ASP A 553 -42.75 -13.36 21.79
N VAL A 554 -42.69 -12.87 20.54
CA VAL A 554 -42.50 -13.71 19.34
C VAL A 554 -41.05 -13.69 18.82
N THR A 555 -40.32 -12.56 18.86
CA THR A 555 -39.00 -12.44 18.18
C THR A 555 -37.89 -11.76 18.99
N GLY A 556 -38.20 -11.14 20.13
CA GLY A 556 -37.20 -10.49 20.98
C GLY A 556 -36.35 -11.50 21.76
N VAL A 557 -35.01 -11.46 21.61
CA VAL A 557 -34.10 -12.38 22.34
C VAL A 557 -33.16 -11.69 23.33
N GLY A 558 -32.99 -10.36 23.26
CA GLY A 558 -32.09 -9.63 24.16
C GLY A 558 -30.62 -10.03 23.96
N PRO A 559 -29.76 -9.99 25.00
CA PRO A 559 -28.48 -10.69 24.99
C PRO A 559 -28.68 -12.21 24.84
N PHE A 560 -27.79 -12.86 24.11
CA PHE A 560 -27.92 -14.28 23.79
C PHE A 560 -26.59 -15.00 23.65
N MET A 561 -26.67 -16.33 23.74
CA MET A 561 -25.68 -17.26 23.23
C MET A 561 -26.18 -17.83 21.89
N GLY A 562 -25.40 -17.66 20.84
CA GLY A 562 -25.66 -18.21 19.51
C GLY A 562 -24.82 -19.46 19.25
N GLN A 563 -25.36 -20.38 18.47
CA GLN A 563 -24.68 -21.58 18.00
C GLN A 563 -24.87 -21.73 16.49
N ILE A 564 -23.77 -21.84 15.76
CA ILE A 564 -23.75 -22.12 14.31
C ILE A 564 -22.92 -23.37 14.09
N SER A 565 -23.49 -24.38 13.44
CA SER A 565 -22.72 -25.56 13.02
C SER A 565 -21.82 -25.19 11.84
N LEU A 566 -20.60 -25.72 11.85
CA LEU A 566 -19.62 -25.57 10.78
C LEU A 566 -19.59 -26.86 9.96
N ASN A 567 -19.64 -26.72 8.63
CA ASN A 567 -19.42 -27.84 7.72
C ASN A 567 -17.95 -28.29 7.77
N SER A 568 -17.64 -29.46 7.22
CA SER A 568 -16.28 -30.02 7.22
C SER A 568 -15.24 -29.13 6.54
N ASP A 569 -15.66 -28.30 5.58
CA ASP A 569 -14.82 -27.31 4.90
C ASP A 569 -14.71 -25.97 5.66
N GLY A 570 -15.37 -25.85 6.81
CA GLY A 570 -15.41 -24.64 7.63
C GLY A 570 -16.35 -23.53 7.13
N THR A 571 -17.28 -23.83 6.21
CA THR A 571 -18.41 -22.94 5.91
C THR A 571 -19.49 -23.06 6.98
N PHE A 572 -20.36 -22.05 7.07
CA PHE A 572 -21.48 -22.04 8.00
C PHE A 572 -22.62 -22.92 7.47
N ALA A 573 -23.26 -23.66 8.36
CA ALA A 573 -24.62 -24.14 8.13
C ALA A 573 -25.59 -22.96 7.94
N ASP A 574 -26.77 -23.24 7.39
CA ASP A 574 -27.77 -22.22 6.99
C ASP A 574 -28.57 -21.63 8.15
N LYS A 575 -28.23 -21.98 9.40
CA LYS A 575 -29.00 -21.61 10.60
C LYS A 575 -28.12 -21.23 11.77
N ILE A 576 -28.61 -20.29 12.56
CA ILE A 576 -28.15 -19.97 13.91
C ILE A 576 -29.23 -20.38 14.91
N GLN A 577 -28.84 -21.13 15.94
CA GLN A 577 -29.67 -21.35 17.13
C GLN A 577 -29.32 -20.28 18.16
N ILE A 578 -30.32 -19.60 18.70
CA ILE A 578 -30.14 -18.47 19.61
C ILE A 578 -30.84 -18.80 20.92
N SER A 579 -30.07 -18.91 22.00
CA SER A 579 -30.56 -19.11 23.36
C SER A 579 -30.53 -17.78 24.12
N ALA A 580 -31.71 -17.28 24.48
CA ALA A 580 -31.87 -15.99 25.12
C ALA A 580 -31.37 -16.00 26.58
N ILE A 581 -30.57 -14.99 26.94
CA ILE A 581 -30.09 -14.79 28.31
C ILE A 581 -31.13 -14.00 29.12
N ASP A 582 -31.60 -12.86 28.61
CA ASP A 582 -32.57 -12.02 29.30
C ASP A 582 -33.41 -11.21 28.29
N LYS A 583 -34.71 -11.47 28.24
CA LYS A 583 -35.68 -10.76 27.38
C LYS A 583 -36.37 -9.58 28.06
N LYS A 584 -36.02 -9.26 29.29
CA LYS A 584 -36.73 -8.27 30.12
C LYS A 584 -35.84 -7.07 30.41
N THR A 585 -34.55 -7.29 30.66
CA THR A 585 -33.64 -6.21 31.05
C THR A 585 -33.17 -5.41 29.85
N LYS A 586 -33.61 -4.15 29.78
CA LYS A 586 -33.18 -3.21 28.74
C LYS A 586 -31.71 -2.84 28.89
N GLY A 587 -30.96 -2.91 27.79
CA GLY A 587 -29.56 -2.48 27.73
C GLY A 587 -28.58 -3.49 28.34
N MET A 588 -29.02 -4.72 28.60
CA MET A 588 -28.10 -5.82 28.88
C MET A 588 -27.43 -6.27 27.58
N ASP A 589 -26.16 -6.64 27.65
CA ASP A 589 -25.36 -7.08 26.50
C ASP A 589 -24.53 -8.32 26.86
N ALA A 590 -24.25 -9.16 25.86
CA ALA A 590 -23.38 -10.33 25.97
C ALA A 590 -22.00 -10.00 25.36
N ASN A 591 -20.96 -10.06 26.17
CA ASN A 591 -19.63 -9.58 25.84
C ASN A 591 -18.71 -10.66 25.26
N CYS A 592 -18.73 -11.87 25.84
CA CYS A 592 -17.79 -12.94 25.53
C CYS A 592 -18.40 -14.31 25.85
N VAL A 593 -18.10 -15.33 25.06
CA VAL A 593 -18.48 -16.73 25.31
C VAL A 593 -17.24 -17.61 25.46
N ALA A 594 -17.28 -18.53 26.42
CA ALA A 594 -16.28 -19.58 26.60
C ALA A 594 -16.95 -20.92 26.87
N ASN A 595 -16.33 -22.02 26.43
CA ASN A 595 -16.76 -23.37 26.78
C ASN A 595 -15.78 -23.94 27.78
N PHE A 596 -16.28 -24.41 28.93
CA PHE A 596 -15.44 -25.04 29.93
C PHE A 596 -16.08 -26.34 30.42
N LYS A 597 -15.35 -27.44 30.25
CA LYS A 597 -15.86 -28.80 30.48
C LYS A 597 -17.17 -29.00 29.70
N SER A 598 -18.28 -29.31 30.38
CA SER A 598 -19.59 -29.54 29.76
C SER A 598 -20.51 -28.32 29.71
N ASN A 599 -20.05 -27.14 30.13
CA ASN A 599 -20.89 -25.94 30.20
C ASN A 599 -20.39 -24.84 29.24
N HIS A 600 -21.31 -23.96 28.86
CA HIS A 600 -21.07 -22.76 28.07
C HIS A 600 -21.31 -21.54 28.95
N ILE A 601 -20.34 -20.64 29.04
CA ILE A 601 -20.37 -19.49 29.94
C ILE A 601 -20.34 -18.23 29.08
N VAL A 602 -21.26 -17.31 29.35
CA VAL A 602 -21.35 -16.03 28.67
C VAL A 602 -21.14 -14.89 29.67
N ALA A 603 -20.14 -14.07 29.43
CA ALA A 603 -19.93 -12.83 30.17
C ALA A 603 -20.94 -11.78 29.69
N THR A 604 -21.61 -11.12 30.63
CA THR A 604 -22.65 -10.14 30.35
C THR A 604 -22.40 -8.83 31.10
N THR A 605 -23.15 -7.78 30.78
CA THR A 605 -23.12 -6.52 31.55
C THR A 605 -23.68 -6.64 32.97
N LYS A 606 -24.10 -7.83 33.41
CA LYS A 606 -24.71 -8.11 34.72
C LYS A 606 -24.17 -9.37 35.41
N GLY A 607 -22.96 -9.82 35.07
CA GLY A 607 -22.35 -11.03 35.62
C GLY A 607 -22.07 -12.06 34.54
N PHE A 608 -22.13 -13.33 34.89
CA PHE A 608 -21.93 -14.46 33.99
C PHE A 608 -23.19 -15.30 33.90
N THR A 609 -23.58 -15.71 32.70
CA THR A 609 -24.67 -16.69 32.50
C THR A 609 -24.06 -18.01 32.08
N ILE A 610 -24.39 -19.07 32.82
CA ILE A 610 -23.90 -20.43 32.56
C ILE A 610 -25.02 -21.22 31.93
N PHE A 611 -24.72 -21.97 30.87
CA PHE A 611 -25.60 -22.95 30.24
C PHE A 611 -24.96 -24.32 30.39
N ASN A 612 -25.69 -25.28 30.94
CA ASN A 612 -25.24 -26.67 30.95
C ASN A 612 -25.56 -27.38 29.63
N ALA A 613 -25.13 -28.63 29.49
CA ALA A 613 -25.39 -29.45 28.29
C ALA A 613 -26.89 -29.67 27.95
N LYS A 614 -27.80 -29.44 28.91
CA LYS A 614 -29.26 -29.50 28.71
C LYS A 614 -29.88 -28.13 28.42
N MET A 615 -29.07 -27.09 28.28
CA MET A 615 -29.47 -25.70 28.09
C MET A 615 -30.30 -25.12 29.25
N ASN A 616 -30.17 -25.70 30.45
CA ASN A 616 -30.56 -24.99 31.67
C ASN A 616 -29.54 -23.88 31.91
N LYS A 617 -30.05 -22.71 32.32
CA LYS A 617 -29.24 -21.54 32.60
C LYS A 617 -29.44 -20.99 34.00
N TRP A 618 -28.39 -20.39 34.53
CA TRP A 618 -28.40 -19.59 35.76
C TRP A 618 -27.33 -18.50 35.66
N ASN A 619 -27.38 -17.53 36.58
CA ASN A 619 -26.45 -16.41 36.61
C ASN A 619 -25.53 -16.49 37.83
N GLU A 620 -24.26 -16.16 37.63
CA GLU A 620 -23.23 -16.06 38.65
C GLU A 620 -22.64 -14.65 38.71
N GLY A 621 -22.54 -14.12 39.93
CA GLY A 621 -22.10 -12.76 40.18
C GLY A 621 -23.08 -11.67 39.68
N SER A 622 -22.74 -10.41 39.92
CA SER A 622 -23.52 -9.24 39.46
C SER A 622 -22.67 -8.13 38.83
N THR A 623 -21.36 -8.20 38.98
CA THR A 623 -20.40 -7.29 38.35
C THR A 623 -20.30 -7.62 36.86
N GLU A 624 -20.29 -6.60 35.99
CA GLU A 624 -20.13 -6.78 34.54
C GLU A 624 -18.92 -7.68 34.22
N GLY A 625 -19.19 -8.81 33.58
CA GLY A 625 -18.19 -9.71 33.03
C GLY A 625 -17.69 -9.15 31.69
N LYS A 626 -16.37 -9.07 31.53
CA LYS A 626 -15.72 -8.50 30.34
C LYS A 626 -15.23 -9.54 29.37
N TYR A 627 -14.57 -10.58 29.87
CA TYR A 627 -13.93 -11.58 29.02
C TYR A 627 -13.80 -12.92 29.75
N LEU A 628 -13.83 -13.99 28.96
CA LEU A 628 -13.68 -15.36 29.41
C LEU A 628 -12.63 -16.05 28.52
N VAL A 629 -11.76 -16.84 29.12
CA VAL A 629 -10.84 -17.71 28.37
C VAL A 629 -10.61 -18.99 29.15
N THR A 630 -10.51 -20.10 28.43
CA THR A 630 -10.14 -21.41 29.00
C THR A 630 -8.72 -21.77 28.60
N ALA A 631 -7.90 -22.11 29.57
CA ALA A 631 -6.51 -22.51 29.38
C ALA A 631 -6.02 -23.25 30.63
N ASN A 632 -5.00 -24.10 30.53
CA ASN A 632 -4.42 -24.80 31.69
C ASN A 632 -5.45 -25.54 32.57
N ASP A 633 -6.48 -26.14 31.96
CA ASP A 633 -7.62 -26.80 32.62
C ASP A 633 -8.38 -25.90 33.62
N LYS A 634 -8.44 -24.59 33.34
CA LYS A 634 -9.18 -23.61 34.15
C LYS A 634 -10.03 -22.70 33.27
N LEU A 635 -11.09 -22.15 33.87
CA LEU A 635 -11.83 -21.02 33.34
C LEU A 635 -11.35 -19.73 33.99
N TYR A 636 -10.90 -18.77 33.19
CA TYR A 636 -10.54 -17.44 33.64
C TYR A 636 -11.65 -16.46 33.30
N ALA A 637 -12.21 -15.79 34.31
CA ALA A 637 -13.32 -14.86 34.18
C ALA A 637 -12.91 -13.47 34.70
N LEU A 638 -12.96 -12.47 33.81
CA LEU A 638 -12.58 -11.09 34.10
C LEU A 638 -13.82 -10.21 34.27
N THR A 639 -13.84 -9.40 35.32
CA THR A 639 -14.88 -8.39 35.57
C THR A 639 -14.37 -6.97 35.32
N VAL A 640 -15.30 -6.02 35.11
CA VAL A 640 -15.03 -4.62 34.71
C VAL A 640 -14.16 -3.85 35.71
N ASP A 641 -14.18 -4.25 36.99
CA ASP A 641 -13.38 -3.67 38.06
C ASP A 641 -11.91 -4.13 38.05
N GLY A 642 -11.55 -5.08 37.18
CA GLY A 642 -10.19 -5.60 37.07
C GLY A 642 -9.93 -6.84 37.91
N THR A 643 -10.97 -7.52 38.38
CA THR A 643 -10.82 -8.81 39.07
C THR A 643 -10.81 -9.95 38.05
N LEU A 644 -9.72 -10.71 38.00
CA LEU A 644 -9.60 -11.94 37.23
C LEU A 644 -9.68 -13.14 38.18
N THR A 645 -10.71 -13.96 38.04
CA THR A 645 -10.86 -15.18 38.84
C THR A 645 -10.65 -16.41 37.97
N ALA A 646 -9.82 -17.34 38.44
CA ALA A 646 -9.61 -18.64 37.85
C ALA A 646 -10.45 -19.68 38.60
N TYR A 647 -11.19 -20.50 37.87
CA TYR A 647 -12.05 -21.55 38.41
C TYR A 647 -11.59 -22.93 37.95
N ASN A 648 -11.62 -23.89 38.87
CA ASN A 648 -11.35 -25.30 38.55
C ASN A 648 -12.59 -26.01 38.01
N ASP A 649 -13.79 -25.47 38.26
CA ASP A 649 -15.07 -26.05 37.88
C ASP A 649 -15.81 -25.19 36.84
N ASN A 650 -16.88 -25.75 36.27
CA ASN A 650 -17.67 -25.11 35.23
C ASN A 650 -19.00 -24.51 35.75
N GLU A 651 -19.20 -24.55 37.07
CA GLU A 651 -20.30 -23.89 37.79
C GLU A 651 -19.85 -22.58 38.46
N MET A 652 -18.55 -22.25 38.34
CA MET A 652 -17.90 -21.08 38.92
C MET A 652 -17.97 -21.02 40.45
N GLN A 653 -17.89 -22.18 41.12
CA GLN A 653 -17.96 -22.30 42.58
C GLN A 653 -16.60 -22.67 43.21
N ASP A 654 -15.71 -23.36 42.49
CA ASP A 654 -14.38 -23.75 42.96
C ASP A 654 -13.32 -22.77 42.46
N VAL A 655 -13.07 -21.72 43.26
CA VAL A 655 -12.08 -20.69 42.97
C VAL A 655 -10.66 -21.23 43.17
N ALA A 656 -9.92 -21.34 42.08
CA ALA A 656 -8.51 -21.71 42.08
C ALA A 656 -7.60 -20.55 42.51
N ALA A 657 -7.88 -19.35 42.01
CA ALA A 657 -7.12 -18.14 42.31
C ALA A 657 -7.91 -16.88 41.93
N THR A 658 -7.59 -15.76 42.57
CA THR A 658 -8.10 -14.43 42.20
C THR A 658 -6.94 -13.45 42.09
N TYR A 659 -6.94 -12.66 41.02
CA TYR A 659 -5.94 -11.64 40.74
C TYR A 659 -6.62 -10.29 40.54
N ASN A 660 -6.02 -9.23 41.06
CA ASN A 660 -6.46 -7.86 40.78
C ASN A 660 -5.48 -7.23 39.80
N VAL A 661 -5.92 -7.02 38.56
CA VAL A 661 -5.13 -6.40 37.49
C VAL A 661 -5.31 -4.89 37.39
N GLY A 662 -6.19 -4.33 38.21
CA GLY A 662 -6.57 -2.91 38.20
C GLY A 662 -7.67 -2.60 37.20
N ALA A 663 -8.28 -1.42 37.35
CA ALA A 663 -9.50 -1.03 36.65
C ALA A 663 -9.37 -1.07 35.12
N ILE A 664 -10.42 -1.54 34.45
CA ILE A 664 -10.57 -1.49 33.00
C ILE A 664 -11.21 -0.15 32.63
N SER A 665 -10.52 0.65 31.83
CA SER A 665 -10.96 2.00 31.47
C SER A 665 -10.66 2.30 30.01
N PRO A 666 -11.53 3.03 29.28
CA PRO A 666 -12.84 3.51 29.71
C PRO A 666 -13.85 2.36 29.89
N LYS A 667 -14.98 2.64 30.55
CA LYS A 667 -16.10 1.68 30.59
C LYS A 667 -16.58 1.36 29.18
N GLY A 668 -17.01 0.12 28.96
CA GLY A 668 -17.41 -0.37 27.63
C GLY A 668 -16.23 -0.80 26.74
N ASN A 669 -14.98 -0.63 27.17
CA ASN A 669 -13.83 -1.08 26.40
C ASN A 669 -13.74 -2.62 26.32
N LYS A 670 -13.09 -3.12 25.26
CA LYS A 670 -12.72 -4.54 25.14
C LYS A 670 -11.54 -4.85 26.07
N ALA A 671 -11.47 -6.08 26.57
CA ALA A 671 -10.48 -6.48 27.57
C ALA A 671 -10.10 -7.96 27.38
N VAL A 672 -9.52 -8.28 26.22
CA VAL A 672 -9.11 -9.66 25.90
C VAL A 672 -8.03 -10.15 26.85
N ILE A 673 -8.07 -11.45 27.14
CA ILE A 673 -7.07 -12.17 27.92
C ILE A 673 -6.33 -13.12 26.98
N ALA A 674 -5.01 -13.17 27.08
CA ALA A 674 -4.19 -14.21 26.47
C ALA A 674 -3.40 -14.97 27.54
N VAL A 675 -3.27 -16.28 27.35
CA VAL A 675 -2.55 -17.17 28.26
C VAL A 675 -1.39 -17.82 27.50
N ASP A 676 -0.17 -17.66 28.02
CA ASP A 676 1.02 -18.39 27.58
C ASP A 676 1.10 -19.70 28.39
N GLU A 677 0.39 -20.74 27.95
CA GLU A 677 0.26 -22.02 28.69
C GLU A 677 1.62 -22.66 28.99
N ALA A 678 2.58 -22.53 28.08
CA ALA A 678 3.92 -23.08 28.26
C ALA A 678 4.68 -22.43 29.43
N LYS A 679 4.40 -21.16 29.73
CA LYS A 679 5.04 -20.41 30.83
C LYS A 679 4.13 -20.19 32.03
N GLY A 680 2.85 -20.49 31.92
CA GLY A 680 1.85 -20.16 32.95
C GLY A 680 1.64 -18.64 33.13
N GLU A 681 1.95 -17.82 32.12
CA GLU A 681 1.81 -16.36 32.19
C GLU A 681 0.47 -15.92 31.58
N ILE A 682 -0.17 -14.91 32.18
CA ILE A 682 -1.47 -14.39 31.71
C ILE A 682 -1.32 -12.90 31.41
N TYR A 683 -1.87 -12.47 30.29
CA TYR A 683 -1.83 -11.08 29.83
C TYR A 683 -3.26 -10.56 29.73
N VAL A 684 -3.57 -9.47 30.44
CA VAL A 684 -4.91 -8.92 30.56
C VAL A 684 -4.96 -7.50 30.04
N CYS A 685 -5.73 -7.26 28.99
CA CYS A 685 -6.02 -5.93 28.46
C CYS A 685 -6.90 -5.11 29.42
N LYS A 686 -6.57 -3.83 29.59
CA LYS A 686 -7.26 -2.90 30.50
C LYS A 686 -7.68 -1.58 29.82
N GLY A 687 -7.78 -1.59 28.49
CA GLY A 687 -8.06 -0.40 27.69
C GLY A 687 -6.95 0.63 27.75
N GLU A 688 -7.28 1.89 28.05
CA GLU A 688 -6.33 2.99 28.19
C GLU A 688 -5.26 2.73 29.28
N ASN A 689 -5.55 1.83 30.22
CA ASN A 689 -4.59 1.41 31.26
C ASN A 689 -3.60 0.34 30.78
N GLY A 690 -3.61 -0.01 29.50
CA GLY A 690 -2.61 -0.92 28.92
C GLY A 690 -2.83 -2.38 29.27
N ILE A 691 -1.75 -3.12 29.52
CA ILE A 691 -1.79 -4.56 29.79
C ILE A 691 -1.16 -4.85 31.14
N SER A 692 -1.81 -5.68 31.94
CA SER A 692 -1.21 -6.33 33.10
C SER A 692 -0.72 -7.73 32.74
N LYS A 693 0.41 -8.13 33.31
CA LYS A 693 0.93 -9.49 33.25
C LYS A 693 0.80 -10.14 34.62
N ILE A 694 0.36 -11.38 34.63
CA ILE A 694 0.37 -12.27 35.79
C ILE A 694 1.44 -13.31 35.51
N ALA A 695 2.49 -13.34 36.33
CA ALA A 695 3.55 -14.33 36.23
C ALA A 695 3.06 -15.71 36.73
N ALA A 696 3.84 -16.76 36.45
CA ALA A 696 3.50 -18.13 36.84
C ALA A 696 3.30 -18.31 38.36
N ASP A 697 3.95 -17.47 39.17
CA ASP A 697 3.82 -17.45 40.62
C ASP A 697 2.61 -16.63 41.13
N GLY A 698 1.82 -16.06 40.21
CA GLY A 698 0.66 -15.22 40.52
C GLY A 698 0.97 -13.74 40.70
N THR A 699 2.23 -13.31 40.56
CA THR A 699 2.61 -11.89 40.69
C THR A 699 2.00 -11.06 39.56
N VAL A 700 1.22 -10.04 39.93
CA VAL A 700 0.62 -9.09 38.98
C VAL A 700 1.54 -7.88 38.80
N SER A 701 1.87 -7.55 37.56
CA SER A 701 2.66 -6.37 37.21
C SER A 701 2.08 -5.63 36.00
N GLN A 702 2.41 -4.35 35.86
CA GLN A 702 2.16 -3.61 34.63
C GLN A 702 3.13 -4.10 33.56
N PHE A 703 2.61 -4.48 32.39
CA PHE A 703 3.40 -5.01 31.29
C PHE A 703 3.59 -3.99 30.17
N PHE A 704 2.53 -3.26 29.82
CA PHE A 704 2.55 -2.30 28.73
C PHE A 704 1.64 -1.14 29.04
N ASP A 705 2.12 0.09 28.83
CA ASP A 705 1.32 1.30 28.90
C ASP A 705 0.93 1.74 27.48
N CYS A 706 -0.36 1.97 27.27
CA CYS A 706 -0.83 2.50 25.99
C CYS A 706 -0.23 3.90 25.73
N PRO A 707 0.35 4.15 24.54
CA PRO A 707 0.86 5.46 24.19
C PRO A 707 -0.24 6.53 24.13
N THR A 708 0.16 7.78 24.36
CA THR A 708 -0.67 8.96 24.10
C THR A 708 -0.28 9.54 22.75
N MET A 709 -1.27 9.92 21.94
CA MET A 709 -1.07 10.55 20.65
C MET A 709 -2.12 11.62 20.37
N LYS A 710 -1.85 12.49 19.39
CA LYS A 710 -2.88 13.36 18.85
C LYS A 710 -3.95 12.51 18.17
N ALA A 711 -5.21 12.83 18.47
CA ALA A 711 -6.33 12.24 17.77
C ALA A 711 -6.23 12.56 16.27
N PRO A 712 -6.51 11.59 15.38
CA PRO A 712 -6.61 11.87 13.95
C PRO A 712 -7.60 12.98 13.65
N VAL A 713 -7.39 13.74 12.57
CA VAL A 713 -8.18 14.95 12.29
C VAL A 713 -9.65 14.65 12.03
N HIS A 714 -9.99 13.46 11.52
CA HIS A 714 -11.38 13.03 11.35
C HIS A 714 -11.85 12.00 12.40
N ALA A 715 -11.17 11.92 13.55
CA ALA A 715 -11.68 11.14 14.68
C ALA A 715 -12.79 11.91 15.42
N ASP A 716 -13.71 11.18 16.05
CA ASP A 716 -14.78 11.77 16.87
C ASP A 716 -14.24 12.52 18.11
N LYS A 717 -13.07 12.10 18.61
CA LYS A 717 -12.39 12.73 19.74
C LYS A 717 -11.34 13.74 19.24
N GLN A 718 -11.21 14.87 19.94
CA GLN A 718 -10.20 15.90 19.63
C GLN A 718 -9.12 15.96 20.72
N GLY A 719 -7.94 16.49 20.38
CA GLY A 719 -6.83 16.69 21.31
C GLY A 719 -5.95 15.46 21.48
N ASP A 720 -5.37 15.30 22.67
CA ASP A 720 -4.59 14.11 23.03
C ASP A 720 -5.52 12.97 23.44
N VAL A 721 -5.32 11.80 22.83
CA VAL A 721 -6.03 10.56 23.13
C VAL A 721 -5.03 9.47 23.45
N LYS A 722 -5.40 8.57 24.35
CA LYS A 722 -4.60 7.40 24.68
C LYS A 722 -5.05 6.22 23.82
N GLY A 723 -4.11 5.38 23.39
CA GLY A 723 -4.44 4.07 22.81
C GLY A 723 -5.25 3.24 23.80
N CYS A 724 -6.00 2.25 23.30
CA CYS A 724 -6.76 1.32 24.14
C CYS A 724 -6.30 -0.11 23.86
N ALA A 725 -5.62 -0.76 24.79
CA ALA A 725 -5.32 -2.18 24.69
C ALA A 725 -6.64 -2.96 24.77
N ASN A 726 -7.15 -3.37 23.61
CA ASN A 726 -8.43 -4.04 23.43
C ASN A 726 -8.26 -5.55 23.28
N GLY A 727 -7.32 -5.93 22.42
CA GLY A 727 -6.99 -7.30 22.06
C GLY A 727 -5.53 -7.62 22.36
N VAL A 728 -5.25 -8.84 22.80
CA VAL A 728 -3.89 -9.34 22.99
C VAL A 728 -3.78 -10.78 22.49
N TYR A 729 -2.65 -11.11 21.86
CA TYR A 729 -2.27 -12.46 21.47
C TYR A 729 -0.80 -12.69 21.77
N VAL A 730 -0.43 -13.89 22.22
CA VAL A 730 0.91 -14.19 22.70
C VAL A 730 1.48 -15.38 21.95
N THR A 731 2.71 -15.22 21.46
CA THR A 731 3.52 -16.30 20.88
C THR A 731 4.73 -16.57 21.76
N ALA A 732 5.57 -17.54 21.41
CA ALA A 732 6.82 -17.79 22.12
C ALA A 732 7.74 -16.55 22.20
N ASN A 733 7.76 -15.73 21.15
CA ASN A 733 8.73 -14.64 20.99
C ASN A 733 8.14 -13.25 21.21
N ASN A 734 6.87 -13.04 20.88
CA ASN A 734 6.26 -11.70 20.83
C ASN A 734 4.87 -11.68 21.48
N VAL A 735 4.47 -10.49 21.91
CA VAL A 735 3.11 -10.15 22.34
C VAL A 735 2.52 -9.15 21.33
N PHE A 736 1.38 -9.50 20.74
CA PHE A 736 0.68 -8.68 19.75
C PHE A 736 -0.49 -8.00 20.43
N VAL A 737 -0.65 -6.70 20.23
CA VAL A 737 -1.68 -5.88 20.87
C VAL A 737 -2.50 -5.15 19.81
N ALA A 738 -3.81 -5.36 19.84
CA ALA A 738 -4.77 -4.49 19.15
C ALA A 738 -5.06 -3.30 20.08
N CYS A 739 -4.41 -2.17 19.82
CA CYS A 739 -4.32 -1.01 20.71
C CYS A 739 -5.24 0.16 20.28
N GLY A 740 -6.48 -0.14 19.89
CA GLY A 740 -7.46 0.89 19.53
C GLY A 740 -7.00 1.75 18.36
N SER A 741 -7.08 3.08 18.50
CA SER A 741 -6.61 4.04 17.49
C SER A 741 -5.09 4.06 17.31
N TYR A 742 -4.32 3.51 18.26
CA TYR A 742 -2.87 3.32 18.10
C TYR A 742 -2.56 2.16 17.15
N GLY A 743 -3.55 1.31 16.85
CA GLY A 743 -3.47 0.25 15.88
C GLY A 743 -2.79 -1.01 16.41
N LEU A 744 -2.08 -1.73 15.53
CA LEU A 744 -1.41 -2.98 15.88
C LEU A 744 -0.03 -2.66 16.46
N VAL A 745 0.26 -3.19 17.63
CA VAL A 745 1.57 -3.07 18.30
C VAL A 745 2.16 -4.45 18.48
N VAL A 746 3.46 -4.59 18.19
CA VAL A 746 4.25 -5.78 18.50
C VAL A 746 5.17 -5.41 19.66
N LEU A 747 5.09 -6.17 20.74
CA LEU A 747 5.93 -6.03 21.92
C LEU A 747 6.85 -7.25 22.06
N ASP A 748 8.04 -7.02 22.59
CA ASP A 748 8.87 -8.11 23.11
C ASP A 748 8.27 -8.70 24.40
N LYS A 749 8.88 -9.75 24.93
CA LYS A 749 8.43 -10.40 26.18
C LYS A 749 8.67 -9.57 27.45
N ASN A 750 9.29 -8.39 27.35
CA ASN A 750 9.46 -7.41 28.43
C ASN A 750 8.45 -6.26 28.32
N GLY A 751 7.58 -6.25 27.31
CA GLY A 751 6.57 -5.22 27.11
C GLY A 751 7.10 -3.99 26.36
N LYS A 752 8.30 -4.06 25.78
CA LYS A 752 8.86 -2.99 24.96
C LYS A 752 8.35 -3.09 23.53
N GLU A 753 7.95 -1.96 22.97
CA GLU A 753 7.56 -1.88 21.57
C GLU A 753 8.72 -2.22 20.61
N VAL A 754 8.44 -3.15 19.72
CA VAL A 754 9.31 -3.60 18.63
C VAL A 754 8.97 -2.83 17.36
N CYS A 755 7.68 -2.80 17.00
CA CYS A 755 7.14 -2.01 15.90
C CYS A 755 5.62 -1.83 16.06
N HIS A 756 5.05 -0.80 15.42
CA HIS A 756 3.60 -0.60 15.40
C HIS A 756 3.11 -0.13 14.02
N ARG A 757 1.80 -0.28 13.79
CA ARG A 757 1.07 0.27 12.64
C ARG A 757 -0.18 0.97 13.15
N LYS A 758 -0.21 2.31 13.03
CA LYS A 758 -1.35 3.14 13.44
C LYS A 758 -2.62 2.74 12.68
N ALA A 759 -3.75 2.78 13.38
CA ALA A 759 -5.04 2.56 12.75
C ALA A 759 -5.49 3.82 11.99
N TYR A 760 -6.01 3.63 10.77
CA TYR A 760 -6.47 4.74 9.96
C TYR A 760 -7.69 5.45 10.58
N ASN A 761 -7.68 6.79 10.56
CA ASN A 761 -8.80 7.67 10.86
C ASN A 761 -9.51 7.44 12.21
N GLY A 762 -8.76 6.99 13.22
CA GLY A 762 -9.33 6.72 14.54
C GLY A 762 -10.20 5.47 14.59
N LYS A 763 -10.23 4.65 13.52
CA LYS A 763 -10.81 3.31 13.57
C LYS A 763 -10.05 2.46 14.57
N SER A 764 -10.75 1.60 15.31
CA SER A 764 -10.18 0.91 16.47
C SER A 764 -9.69 -0.48 16.12
N ALA A 765 -8.42 -0.78 16.40
CA ALA A 765 -7.95 -2.17 16.49
C ALA A 765 -8.57 -2.81 17.75
N ASN A 766 -9.38 -3.85 17.56
CA ASN A 766 -10.25 -4.43 18.58
C ASN A 766 -9.81 -5.82 19.03
N PHE A 767 -9.23 -6.60 18.12
CA PHE A 767 -8.85 -7.98 18.35
C PHE A 767 -7.69 -8.35 17.44
N VAL A 768 -6.81 -9.24 17.90
CA VAL A 768 -5.67 -9.75 17.13
C VAL A 768 -5.51 -11.25 17.35
N THR A 769 -5.13 -11.97 16.31
CA THR A 769 -4.73 -13.38 16.38
C THR A 769 -3.59 -13.63 15.37
N VAL A 770 -2.83 -14.70 15.57
CA VAL A 770 -1.69 -15.05 14.72
C VAL A 770 -1.79 -16.51 14.32
N ASP A 771 -1.49 -16.82 13.06
CA ASP A 771 -1.45 -18.20 12.56
C ASP A 771 -0.05 -18.83 12.68
N ASP A 772 0.05 -20.12 12.37
CA ASP A 772 1.31 -20.88 12.42
C ASP A 772 2.37 -20.38 11.43
N ASN A 773 1.97 -19.60 10.42
CA ASN A 773 2.86 -18.98 9.44
C ASN A 773 3.27 -17.54 9.83
N ASN A 774 2.97 -17.11 11.06
CA ASN A 774 3.19 -15.76 11.58
C ASN A 774 2.44 -14.65 10.81
N ASN A 775 1.32 -15.00 10.17
CA ASN A 775 0.37 -14.00 9.67
C ASN A 775 -0.44 -13.46 10.85
N ILE A 776 -0.47 -12.15 10.98
CA ILE A 776 -1.14 -11.42 12.06
C ILE A 776 -2.45 -10.89 11.49
N PHE A 777 -3.56 -11.40 11.99
CA PHE A 777 -4.90 -10.97 11.59
C PHE A 777 -5.46 -10.03 12.65
N VAL A 778 -5.90 -8.84 12.22
CA VAL A 778 -6.39 -7.81 13.13
C VAL A 778 -7.80 -7.38 12.72
N ALA A 779 -8.70 -7.37 13.70
CA ALA A 779 -10.04 -6.81 13.57
C ALA A 779 -9.99 -5.29 13.84
N TYR A 780 -10.03 -4.47 12.80
CA TYR A 780 -9.93 -3.00 12.83
C TYR A 780 -11.29 -2.29 12.84
N GLY A 781 -12.27 -2.79 13.59
CA GLY A 781 -13.58 -2.16 13.67
C GLY A 781 -14.17 -1.94 12.27
N GLN A 782 -14.55 -0.72 11.92
CA GLN A 782 -15.09 -0.41 10.60
C GLN A 782 -14.09 -0.58 9.44
N SER A 783 -12.79 -0.66 9.72
CA SER A 783 -11.76 -1.05 8.75
C SER A 783 -11.65 -2.56 8.55
N ARG A 784 -12.60 -3.33 9.10
CA ARG A 784 -12.73 -4.77 8.89
C ARG A 784 -11.47 -5.53 9.27
N VAL A 785 -10.91 -6.35 8.38
CA VAL A 785 -9.74 -7.18 8.64
C VAL A 785 -8.55 -6.69 7.84
N GLN A 786 -7.42 -6.51 8.53
CA GLN A 786 -6.12 -6.36 7.89
C GLN A 786 -5.20 -7.49 8.32
N VAL A 787 -4.37 -7.94 7.38
CA VAL A 787 -3.41 -9.02 7.57
C VAL A 787 -2.00 -8.47 7.40
N PHE A 788 -1.18 -8.70 8.41
CA PHE A 788 0.23 -8.33 8.42
C PHE A 788 1.13 -9.56 8.54
N LYS A 789 2.40 -9.40 8.20
CA LYS A 789 3.47 -10.30 8.64
C LYS A 789 4.49 -9.51 9.44
N LEU A 790 4.95 -10.07 10.56
CA LEU A 790 6.15 -9.57 11.22
C LEU A 790 7.35 -10.03 10.40
N THR A 791 8.02 -9.09 9.75
CA THR A 791 9.24 -9.36 9.00
C THR A 791 10.41 -9.25 9.96
N ASP A 792 11.08 -10.37 10.24
CA ASP A 792 12.40 -10.39 10.86
C ASP A 792 13.26 -11.35 10.04
N THR A 793 14.39 -10.86 9.51
CA THR A 793 15.30 -11.68 8.72
C THR A 793 16.41 -12.31 9.57
N LYS A 794 16.49 -11.95 10.85
CA LYS A 794 17.34 -12.64 11.83
C LYS A 794 16.52 -13.74 12.48
N LYS A 795 16.57 -14.93 11.90
CA LYS A 795 16.17 -16.17 12.57
C LYS A 795 17.28 -16.71 13.43
#